data_AF-A0A9Q0G0Y4-F1
#
_entry.id   AF-A0A9Q0G0Y4-F1
#
_cell.length_a   1.000
_cell.length_b   1.000
_cell.length_c   1.000
_cell.angle_alpha   90.00
_cell.angle_beta   90.00
_cell.angle_gamma   90.00
#
_symmetry.space_group_name_H-M   'P 1'
#
loop_
_entity.id
_entity.type
_entity.pdbx_description
1 polymer ?
#
loop_
_entity_poly.entity_id
_entity_poly.type
_entity_poly.pdbx_seq_one_letter_code
_entity_poly.pdbx_strand_id
1 'polypeptide(L)'
;MASLAFSPKLLLLRGTDAAAGREPLFAAEQRQLPKLNRNSKNWLSTRCSRVRVTRAATHVVDDRAALREEKRPEGGRVLRVGIVCGGPSAERGISLNSARSVLDHIQGDDLHVSCYYIDRKLNAFAISPAQVYSNTPADFDFKLESLAQVFSSLDEFAEHLAASVDIVFPVIHGRYGEDGGIQELLEKHNVPFVGTGSSNCRKAFDKYDASLELSQQGFVTVPSYLVQGNEVDESELSSWFARNQLDPGTGKVVVKPARAGSSIGVTVAYGVADSLKKANDIISEGIDDKVLVEIFLKGGSEFTAIVLDVGSGFDSHPVVLLPTEVELQFHGSADVREKDAIFNYRRKYLPTQQVAYHTPPRFPVDVIKNIRDGASLLFQRLGLRDFARIDGWFLPTSMDSFSSSDGKFGRTKSGTILFTDINLISGMEQTSFLFQQASKVGFSHSNILRSIICRACLRFPNLASHSGVSDHLPRSSNSSQLPEALSRMEGVGKVFVIFGGDTSERQVSLMSGTNVWLNLQAFHDLEVIPCLLAPANDKFSGTPDRNNNDASSRAVWTLPYSLVLRHTTEEVLEACIEAIEPARAALTSDLRNEVMNDLMEGLKKHRWFTGFDIADKLPVKFTLDDWIKHAKEVQATVFIAVHGGIGEDGTLQSLLEAEGVPHTGPGVLASKTCMDKVATSLALGHLADLGILTINKDVRKKDDLLNMPAPELWQQVTSKLKCETLCIKPARDGCSTGVARLCCEQDLAVYAKALEECLLRIPPNSFSKAHGMIEMPSPPPEYLIFEPFIETDEIVVSSKSKGASGDGLLWKGESRWVEITVGVLGKRGSMHSLTPSVTVKETGDILSLEEKFQGGTGINLTPPPASIVSNKALERCKQCIELIANTLQLEGFSRIDAFLNVDTGDVLIIEVNTVPGMTPSTVLIHQALAEEPPMYPHGFFRTLLDLASERVV
;
A
#
# COMPACT_ATOMS: atom_id res chain seq x y z
N MET A 1 10.90 12.08 -46.58
CA MET A 1 11.04 12.28 -48.04
C MET A 1 10.93 10.93 -48.74
N ALA A 2 9.99 10.85 -49.67
CA ALA A 2 9.83 9.89 -50.79
C ALA A 2 10.06 8.37 -50.55
N SER A 3 8.92 7.65 -50.48
CA SER A 3 8.48 6.63 -51.45
C SER A 3 9.39 5.44 -51.79
N LEU A 4 8.91 4.20 -51.60
CA LEU A 4 8.38 3.37 -52.70
C LEU A 4 7.94 1.97 -52.20
N ALA A 5 6.82 1.53 -52.78
CA ALA A 5 6.15 0.25 -52.61
C ALA A 5 6.92 -0.94 -53.21
N PHE A 6 6.56 -2.18 -52.86
CA PHE A 6 6.07 -3.21 -53.80
C PHE A 6 5.66 -4.52 -53.07
N SER A 7 4.50 -5.03 -53.46
CA SER A 7 3.89 -6.31 -53.05
C SER A 7 4.40 -7.50 -53.93
N PRO A 8 3.71 -8.67 -54.02
CA PRO A 8 3.98 -9.92 -53.30
C PRO A 8 4.18 -11.14 -54.26
N LYS A 9 4.20 -12.38 -53.72
CA LYS A 9 4.02 -13.75 -54.34
C LYS A 9 5.18 -14.71 -53.98
N LEU A 10 5.08 -16.05 -53.92
CA LEU A 10 4.07 -17.11 -53.92
C LEU A 10 4.84 -18.47 -53.83
N LEU A 11 4.13 -19.58 -53.55
CA LEU A 11 4.46 -21.03 -53.69
C LEU A 11 5.11 -21.75 -52.50
N LEU A 12 4.54 -22.80 -51.87
CA LEU A 12 3.92 -24.11 -52.27
C LEU A 12 4.89 -25.29 -52.42
N LEU A 13 4.47 -26.41 -51.77
CA LEU A 13 4.76 -27.85 -51.97
C LEU A 13 5.52 -28.49 -50.78
N ARG A 14 4.91 -29.33 -49.92
CA ARG A 14 4.37 -30.72 -50.03
C ARG A 14 5.42 -31.84 -50.05
N GLY A 15 5.19 -32.84 -49.20
CA GLY A 15 5.72 -34.22 -49.25
C GLY A 15 6.15 -34.71 -47.85
N THR A 16 5.31 -35.31 -47.00
CA THR A 16 4.76 -36.68 -46.94
C THR A 16 5.77 -37.82 -46.69
N ASP A 17 5.39 -38.63 -45.70
CA ASP A 17 5.68 -40.05 -45.44
C ASP A 17 7.02 -40.44 -44.82
N ALA A 18 7.15 -41.51 -44.04
CA ALA A 18 6.28 -42.23 -43.10
C ALA A 18 7.17 -43.35 -42.50
N ALA A 19 6.87 -43.71 -41.26
CA ALA A 19 6.96 -45.06 -40.68
C ALA A 19 8.32 -45.73 -40.38
N ALA A 20 8.38 -46.11 -39.09
CA ALA A 20 8.70 -47.44 -38.55
C ALA A 20 10.17 -47.81 -38.27
N GLY A 21 10.46 -47.90 -36.97
CA GLY A 21 10.55 -49.23 -36.36
C GLY A 21 11.83 -49.56 -35.58
N ARG A 22 11.59 -50.07 -34.36
CA ARG A 22 12.38 -51.07 -33.60
C ARG A 22 13.50 -50.56 -32.67
N GLU A 23 13.15 -50.57 -31.38
CA GLU A 23 13.97 -51.11 -30.27
C GLU A 23 14.46 -52.56 -30.57
N PRO A 24 15.50 -53.14 -29.89
CA PRO A 24 15.68 -53.02 -28.44
C PRO A 24 17.11 -53.18 -27.82
N LEU A 25 17.15 -52.88 -26.52
CA LEU A 25 17.79 -53.62 -25.41
C LEU A 25 19.33 -53.71 -25.17
N PHE A 26 19.61 -53.52 -23.87
CA PHE A 26 20.61 -54.13 -22.97
C PHE A 26 21.99 -53.48 -22.73
N ALA A 27 22.16 -53.11 -21.44
CA ALA A 27 23.28 -53.40 -20.52
C ALA A 27 24.69 -52.90 -20.87
N ALA A 28 25.63 -52.74 -19.95
CA ALA A 28 25.74 -52.40 -18.54
C ALA A 28 27.26 -52.21 -18.32
N GLU A 29 27.64 -51.45 -17.29
CA GLU A 29 28.99 -51.44 -16.68
C GLU A 29 30.17 -50.90 -17.52
N GLN A 30 31.31 -50.52 -16.97
CA GLN A 30 31.74 -49.95 -15.69
C GLN A 30 33.09 -49.28 -16.02
N ARG A 31 33.37 -48.17 -15.32
CA ARG A 31 34.70 -47.76 -14.83
C ARG A 31 35.93 -47.88 -15.77
N GLN A 32 36.54 -46.74 -16.09
CA GLN A 32 37.87 -46.31 -15.58
C GLN A 32 38.47 -45.20 -16.46
N LEU A 33 38.80 -44.08 -15.80
CA LEU A 33 39.82 -43.12 -16.25
C LEU A 33 41.19 -43.82 -16.35
N PRO A 34 42.09 -43.42 -17.28
CA PRO A 34 43.11 -42.45 -16.86
C PRO A 34 43.73 -41.53 -17.96
N LYS A 35 44.21 -40.38 -17.45
CA LYS A 35 45.49 -39.67 -17.79
C LYS A 35 45.65 -38.93 -19.13
N LEU A 36 45.64 -37.60 -18.96
CA LEU A 36 46.51 -36.55 -19.53
C LEU A 36 47.66 -36.96 -20.48
N ASN A 37 47.77 -36.29 -21.65
CA ASN A 37 48.80 -35.24 -21.86
C ASN A 37 48.61 -34.38 -23.13
N ARG A 38 48.79 -33.05 -22.95
CA ARG A 38 49.35 -31.98 -23.82
C ARG A 38 49.05 -31.95 -25.35
N ASN A 39 48.40 -30.87 -25.81
CA ASN A 39 49.10 -29.74 -26.46
C ASN A 39 48.20 -28.53 -26.77
N SER A 40 48.85 -27.38 -26.80
CA SER A 40 48.41 -25.97 -26.90
C SER A 40 47.68 -25.54 -28.17
N LYS A 41 46.75 -24.57 -28.06
CA LYS A 41 46.86 -23.17 -28.58
C LYS A 41 45.54 -22.37 -28.43
N ASN A 42 45.72 -21.07 -28.16
CA ASN A 42 44.77 -19.97 -27.91
C ASN A 42 43.52 -19.90 -28.81
N TRP A 43 42.40 -19.37 -28.28
CA TRP A 43 41.85 -18.03 -28.61
C TRP A 43 40.52 -17.78 -27.86
N LEU A 44 40.25 -16.50 -27.58
CA LEU A 44 39.14 -15.97 -26.80
C LEU A 44 37.76 -16.29 -27.43
N SER A 45 36.77 -16.62 -26.59
CA SER A 45 35.41 -16.08 -26.73
C SER A 45 34.66 -16.07 -25.40
N THR A 46 34.05 -14.93 -25.13
CA THR A 46 33.17 -14.57 -24.03
C THR A 46 31.99 -15.54 -23.92
N ARG A 47 31.90 -16.27 -22.80
CA ARG A 47 30.75 -17.12 -22.46
C ARG A 47 29.84 -16.37 -21.50
N CYS A 48 28.71 -15.90 -22.03
CA CYS A 48 27.54 -15.49 -21.26
C CYS A 48 26.97 -16.76 -20.57
N SER A 49 27.12 -16.86 -19.25
CA SER A 49 26.60 -17.97 -18.46
C SER A 49 25.14 -17.71 -18.07
N ARG A 50 24.20 -18.43 -18.69
CA ARG A 50 22.84 -18.62 -18.14
C ARG A 50 22.96 -19.49 -16.89
N VAL A 51 22.65 -18.93 -15.73
CA VAL A 51 22.72 -19.62 -14.43
C VAL A 51 21.31 -19.97 -13.96
N ARG A 52 21.11 -21.23 -13.56
CA ARG A 52 19.93 -21.71 -12.83
C ARG A 52 20.12 -21.37 -11.35
N VAL A 53 19.16 -20.66 -10.77
CA VAL A 53 19.10 -20.38 -9.32
C VAL A 53 18.81 -21.69 -8.58
N THR A 54 19.63 -22.01 -7.58
CA THR A 54 19.45 -23.14 -6.66
C THR A 54 18.40 -22.80 -5.61
N ARG A 55 17.39 -23.68 -5.47
CA ARG A 55 16.27 -23.58 -4.52
C ARG A 55 16.75 -23.56 -3.06
N ALA A 56 16.39 -22.51 -2.33
CA ALA A 56 16.33 -22.56 -0.86
C ALA A 56 15.08 -23.37 -0.47
N ALA A 57 15.25 -24.33 0.44
CA ALA A 57 14.18 -25.22 0.86
C ALA A 57 13.23 -24.48 1.80
N THR A 58 12.04 -24.08 1.31
CA THR A 58 10.93 -23.69 2.17
C THR A 58 10.23 -24.94 2.68
N HIS A 59 10.21 -25.10 4.01
CA HIS A 59 9.25 -25.96 4.67
C HIS A 59 7.85 -25.37 4.45
N VAL A 60 7.19 -25.79 3.36
CA VAL A 60 5.74 -25.92 3.40
C VAL A 60 5.48 -26.92 4.52
N VAL A 61 4.67 -26.54 5.50
CA VAL A 61 4.19 -27.49 6.51
C VAL A 61 3.64 -28.68 5.72
N ASP A 62 4.34 -29.81 5.81
CA ASP A 62 3.91 -31.04 5.17
C ASP A 62 2.65 -31.47 5.92
N ASP A 63 1.49 -31.06 5.42
CA ASP A 63 0.16 -31.33 6.00
C ASP A 63 -0.14 -32.84 6.13
N ARG A 64 0.76 -33.71 5.65
CA ARG A 64 0.68 -35.16 5.87
C ARG A 64 1.18 -35.60 7.25
N ALA A 65 1.89 -34.76 8.01
CA ALA A 65 2.43 -35.13 9.33
C ALA A 65 1.47 -34.87 10.50
N ALA A 66 0.36 -34.14 10.31
CA ALA A 66 -0.61 -33.82 11.37
C ALA A 66 -1.73 -34.87 11.55
N LEU A 67 -1.67 -36.03 10.87
CA LEU A 67 -2.62 -37.14 11.02
C LEU A 67 -2.32 -38.06 12.21
N ARG A 68 -1.85 -37.50 13.33
CA ARG A 68 -1.89 -38.22 14.61
C ARG A 68 -2.98 -37.59 15.46
N GLU A 69 -4.11 -38.28 15.55
CA GLU A 69 -5.17 -38.05 16.52
C GLU A 69 -4.59 -38.12 17.94
N GLU A 70 -3.98 -37.05 18.42
CA GLU A 70 -3.88 -36.79 19.85
C GLU A 70 -5.20 -36.17 20.29
N LYS A 71 -5.97 -36.96 21.04
CA LYS A 71 -7.23 -36.55 21.68
C LYS A 71 -6.99 -35.30 22.54
N ARG A 72 -7.21 -34.12 21.97
CA ARG A 72 -7.44 -32.88 22.72
C ARG A 72 -8.87 -32.91 23.29
N PRO A 73 -9.10 -32.37 24.49
CA PRO A 73 -10.43 -32.30 25.09
C PRO A 73 -11.35 -31.39 24.26
N GLU A 74 -12.66 -31.63 24.35
CA GLU A 74 -13.77 -31.06 23.54
C GLU A 74 -13.67 -29.55 23.24
N GLY A 75 -12.88 -29.17 22.23
CA GLY A 75 -12.76 -27.82 21.68
C GLY A 75 -13.03 -27.83 20.18
N GLY A 76 -13.78 -26.83 19.68
CA GLY A 76 -14.27 -26.78 18.31
C GLY A 76 -13.18 -26.85 17.22
N ARG A 77 -13.54 -27.39 16.05
CA ARG A 77 -12.64 -27.49 14.89
C ARG A 77 -12.24 -26.10 14.38
N VAL A 78 -10.93 -25.87 14.24
CA VAL A 78 -10.34 -24.65 13.66
C VAL A 78 -10.83 -24.46 12.23
N LEU A 79 -11.30 -23.26 11.88
CA LEU A 79 -11.76 -22.94 10.53
C LEU A 79 -10.57 -22.71 9.59
N ARG A 80 -10.49 -23.44 8.48
CA ARG A 80 -9.42 -23.27 7.48
C ARG A 80 -9.90 -22.36 6.35
N VAL A 81 -9.27 -21.19 6.20
CA VAL A 81 -9.62 -20.19 5.19
C VAL A 81 -8.53 -20.09 4.12
N GLY A 82 -8.88 -20.27 2.85
CA GLY A 82 -7.99 -20.05 1.72
C GLY A 82 -8.12 -18.63 1.17
N ILE A 83 -7.11 -17.79 1.31
CA ILE A 83 -7.07 -16.47 0.64
C ILE A 83 -6.52 -16.68 -0.77
N VAL A 84 -7.28 -16.28 -1.80
CA VAL A 84 -6.83 -16.32 -3.20
C VAL A 84 -6.67 -14.90 -3.71
N CYS A 85 -5.46 -14.50 -4.07
CA CYS A 85 -5.14 -13.16 -4.55
C CYS A 85 -4.41 -13.18 -5.91
N GLY A 86 -4.11 -12.01 -6.44
CA GLY A 86 -3.50 -11.84 -7.76
C GLY A 86 -4.52 -11.48 -8.85
N GLY A 87 -4.48 -12.21 -9.95
CA GLY A 87 -5.37 -12.08 -11.10
C GLY A 87 -4.72 -11.46 -12.35
N PRO A 88 -5.42 -11.50 -13.50
CA PRO A 88 -4.94 -10.96 -14.77
C PRO A 88 -5.10 -9.44 -14.90
N SER A 89 -5.87 -8.80 -14.02
CA SER A 89 -6.11 -7.36 -14.05
C SER A 89 -4.87 -6.54 -13.70
N ALA A 90 -4.85 -5.28 -14.14
CA ALA A 90 -3.89 -4.27 -13.67
C ALA A 90 -4.06 -3.96 -12.16
N GLU A 91 -5.19 -4.35 -11.56
CA GLU A 91 -5.53 -4.17 -10.13
C GLU A 91 -4.84 -5.18 -9.20
N ARG A 92 -3.93 -6.00 -9.73
CA ARG A 92 -3.20 -7.04 -9.00
C ARG A 92 -2.45 -6.52 -7.76
N GLY A 93 -1.97 -5.28 -7.78
CA GLY A 93 -1.36 -4.64 -6.60
C GLY A 93 -2.35 -4.42 -5.46
N ILE A 94 -3.58 -3.97 -5.79
CA ILE A 94 -4.68 -3.81 -4.81
C ILE A 94 -5.06 -5.16 -4.21
N SER A 95 -5.07 -6.21 -5.04
CA SER A 95 -5.31 -7.59 -4.59
C SER A 95 -4.28 -8.08 -3.58
N LEU A 96 -2.99 -7.84 -3.81
CA LEU A 96 -1.93 -8.20 -2.88
C LEU A 96 -2.03 -7.42 -1.56
N ASN A 97 -2.27 -6.11 -1.61
CA ASN A 97 -2.46 -5.28 -0.41
C ASN A 97 -3.70 -5.70 0.40
N SER A 98 -4.80 -6.03 -0.29
CA SER A 98 -6.01 -6.54 0.33
C SER A 98 -5.76 -7.90 0.98
N ALA A 99 -5.02 -8.80 0.33
CA ALA A 99 -4.69 -10.10 0.88
C ALA A 99 -3.81 -9.99 2.14
N ARG A 100 -2.86 -9.06 2.17
CA ARG A 100 -2.03 -8.75 3.35
C ARG A 100 -2.91 -8.34 4.53
N SER A 101 -3.77 -7.35 4.31
CA SER A 101 -4.65 -6.85 5.35
C SER A 101 -5.63 -7.92 5.85
N VAL A 102 -6.20 -8.74 4.96
CA VAL A 102 -7.06 -9.85 5.38
C VAL A 102 -6.27 -10.84 6.24
N LEU A 103 -5.08 -11.24 5.81
CA LEU A 103 -4.19 -12.13 6.58
C LEU A 103 -3.88 -11.58 7.98
N ASP A 104 -3.45 -10.32 8.06
CA ASP A 104 -3.06 -9.64 9.31
C ASP A 104 -4.20 -9.60 10.34
N HIS A 105 -5.47 -9.58 9.90
CA HIS A 105 -6.60 -9.33 10.80
C HIS A 105 -7.47 -10.55 11.09
N ILE A 106 -7.40 -11.63 10.31
CA ILE A 106 -8.26 -12.82 10.54
C ILE A 106 -7.52 -14.00 11.17
N GLN A 107 -6.21 -14.14 10.95
CA GLN A 107 -5.41 -15.24 11.48
C GLN A 107 -5.48 -15.27 13.02
N GLY A 108 -5.71 -16.44 13.59
CA GLY A 108 -5.79 -16.62 15.06
C GLY A 108 -5.91 -18.08 15.47
N ASP A 109 -6.07 -18.32 16.77
CA ASP A 109 -6.14 -19.69 17.33
C ASP A 109 -7.33 -20.51 16.80
N ASP A 110 -8.41 -19.84 16.41
CA ASP A 110 -9.66 -20.42 15.92
C ASP A 110 -9.79 -20.43 14.39
N LEU A 111 -8.88 -19.74 13.67
CA LEU A 111 -8.92 -19.56 12.23
C LEU A 111 -7.51 -19.63 11.63
N HIS A 112 -7.29 -20.63 10.78
CA HIS A 112 -6.03 -20.82 10.06
C HIS A 112 -6.13 -20.39 8.60
N VAL A 113 -5.21 -19.53 8.16
CA VAL A 113 -5.16 -19.00 6.80
C VAL A 113 -4.11 -19.71 5.95
N SER A 114 -4.49 -20.08 4.72
CA SER A 114 -3.56 -20.50 3.67
C SER A 114 -3.65 -19.55 2.49
N CYS A 115 -2.52 -19.20 1.88
CA CYS A 115 -2.45 -18.19 0.83
C CYS A 115 -2.19 -18.82 -0.54
N TYR A 116 -2.92 -18.35 -1.54
CA TYR A 116 -2.82 -18.79 -2.93
C TYR A 116 -2.78 -17.58 -3.86
N TYR A 117 -2.10 -17.75 -4.98
CA TYR A 117 -1.89 -16.70 -5.96
C TYR A 117 -2.27 -17.16 -7.37
N ILE A 118 -2.86 -16.25 -8.14
CA ILE A 118 -3.14 -16.45 -9.56
C ILE A 118 -2.40 -15.38 -10.36
N ASP A 119 -1.57 -15.79 -11.31
CA ASP A 119 -0.77 -14.85 -12.12
C ASP A 119 -1.57 -14.24 -13.29
N ARG A 120 -0.89 -13.40 -14.09
CA ARG A 120 -1.49 -12.75 -15.26
C ARG A 120 -1.96 -13.70 -16.36
N LYS A 121 -1.43 -14.92 -16.38
CA LYS A 121 -1.74 -15.97 -17.35
C LYS A 121 -2.71 -17.00 -16.80
N LEU A 122 -3.28 -16.75 -15.61
CA LEU A 122 -4.18 -17.65 -14.88
C LEU A 122 -3.50 -18.97 -14.44
N ASN A 123 -2.19 -18.96 -14.23
CA ASN A 123 -1.52 -20.04 -13.51
C ASN A 123 -1.75 -19.84 -12.00
N ALA A 124 -2.05 -20.92 -11.29
CA ALA A 124 -2.29 -20.90 -9.85
C ALA A 124 -1.08 -21.44 -9.07
N PHE A 125 -0.86 -20.88 -7.88
CA PHE A 125 0.28 -21.16 -7.03
C PHE A 125 -0.14 -21.21 -5.56
N ALA A 126 0.40 -22.16 -4.80
CA ALA A 126 0.42 -22.08 -3.34
C ALA A 126 1.62 -21.24 -2.89
N ILE A 127 1.40 -20.28 -2.01
CA ILE A 127 2.42 -19.34 -1.54
C ILE A 127 2.50 -19.33 -0.02
N SER A 128 3.69 -19.01 0.51
CA SER A 128 3.82 -18.75 1.94
C SER A 128 3.18 -17.40 2.30
N PRO A 129 2.64 -17.23 3.53
CA PRO A 129 2.12 -15.95 3.99
C PRO A 129 3.14 -14.80 3.89
N ALA A 130 4.44 -15.12 4.07
CA ALA A 130 5.53 -14.15 3.94
C ALA A 130 5.61 -13.50 2.55
N GLN A 131 5.24 -14.21 1.48
CA GLN A 131 5.30 -13.68 0.11
C GLN A 131 4.30 -12.54 -0.13
N VAL A 132 3.18 -12.48 0.60
CA VAL A 132 2.16 -11.44 0.47
C VAL A 132 2.68 -10.06 0.90
N TYR A 133 3.79 -10.01 1.64
CA TYR A 133 4.42 -8.76 2.05
C TYR A 133 5.27 -8.09 0.97
N SER A 134 5.50 -8.75 -0.18
CA SER A 134 6.29 -8.19 -1.30
C SER A 134 5.87 -6.75 -1.68
N ASN A 135 6.85 -5.95 -2.11
CA ASN A 135 6.67 -4.50 -2.25
C ASN A 135 5.81 -4.14 -3.48
N THR A 136 6.03 -4.83 -4.59
CA THR A 136 5.32 -4.58 -5.87
C THR A 136 4.87 -5.91 -6.48
N PRO A 137 3.89 -5.89 -7.40
CA PRO A 137 3.56 -7.09 -8.17
C PRO A 137 4.75 -7.67 -8.95
N ALA A 138 5.72 -6.84 -9.35
CA ALA A 138 6.93 -7.30 -10.04
C ALA A 138 7.90 -7.99 -9.07
N ASP A 139 8.10 -7.43 -7.87
CA ASP A 139 8.85 -8.08 -6.78
C ASP A 139 8.24 -9.44 -6.42
N PHE A 140 6.91 -9.48 -6.33
CA PHE A 140 6.18 -10.71 -6.07
C PHE A 140 6.40 -11.77 -7.17
N ASP A 141 6.20 -11.41 -8.44
CA ASP A 141 6.37 -12.33 -9.58
C ASP A 141 7.79 -12.90 -9.64
N PHE A 142 8.79 -12.06 -9.39
CA PHE A 142 10.20 -12.47 -9.35
C PHE A 142 10.44 -13.52 -8.27
N LYS A 143 9.89 -13.33 -7.07
CA LYS A 143 10.02 -14.28 -5.95
C LYS A 143 9.22 -15.57 -6.21
N LEU A 144 8.10 -15.47 -6.92
CA LEU A 144 7.17 -16.58 -7.17
C LEU A 144 7.85 -17.77 -7.87
N GLU A 145 8.68 -17.52 -8.90
CA GLU A 145 9.36 -18.59 -9.67
C GLU A 145 10.30 -19.46 -8.81
N SER A 146 10.81 -18.90 -7.71
CA SER A 146 11.81 -19.56 -6.86
C SER A 146 11.22 -20.30 -5.66
N LEU A 147 10.05 -19.86 -5.17
CA LEU A 147 9.50 -20.27 -3.87
C LEU A 147 8.15 -20.99 -3.93
N ALA A 148 7.36 -20.81 -5.00
CA ALA A 148 5.98 -21.27 -5.01
C ALA A 148 5.80 -22.67 -5.64
N GLN A 149 4.82 -23.40 -5.12
CA GLN A 149 4.36 -24.65 -5.73
C GLN A 149 3.30 -24.32 -6.78
N VAL A 150 3.60 -24.66 -8.04
CA VAL A 150 2.72 -24.43 -9.18
C VAL A 150 1.73 -25.58 -9.32
N PHE A 151 0.45 -25.27 -9.57
CA PHE A 151 -0.55 -26.25 -9.98
C PHE A 151 -0.53 -26.44 -11.50
N SER A 152 -0.73 -27.68 -11.98
CA SER A 152 -0.68 -27.98 -13.42
C SER A 152 -1.88 -27.41 -14.18
N SER A 153 -2.98 -27.15 -13.48
CA SER A 153 -4.21 -26.56 -14.02
C SER A 153 -5.03 -25.88 -12.94
N LEU A 154 -5.99 -25.04 -13.34
CA LEU A 154 -6.99 -24.46 -12.43
C LEU A 154 -7.93 -25.50 -11.81
N ASP A 155 -8.20 -26.61 -12.51
CA ASP A 155 -9.00 -27.72 -11.96
C ASP A 155 -8.23 -28.42 -10.81
N GLU A 156 -6.95 -28.74 -10.99
CA GLU A 156 -6.09 -29.30 -9.92
C GLU A 156 -6.01 -28.34 -8.71
N PHE A 157 -5.89 -27.04 -8.97
CA PHE A 157 -5.93 -26.02 -7.92
C PHE A 157 -7.26 -26.03 -7.15
N ALA A 158 -8.40 -26.10 -7.85
CA ALA A 158 -9.71 -26.15 -7.21
C ALA A 158 -9.93 -27.45 -6.41
N GLU A 159 -9.46 -28.59 -6.92
CA GLU A 159 -9.45 -29.86 -6.18
C GLU A 159 -8.59 -29.77 -4.91
N HIS A 160 -7.43 -29.13 -4.99
CA HIS A 160 -6.59 -28.86 -3.82
C HIS A 160 -7.31 -27.98 -2.79
N LEU A 161 -7.96 -26.89 -3.21
CA LEU A 161 -8.75 -26.03 -2.34
C LEU A 161 -9.87 -26.83 -1.65
N ALA A 162 -10.61 -27.66 -2.40
CA ALA A 162 -11.68 -28.50 -1.86
C ALA A 162 -11.22 -29.45 -0.76
N ALA A 163 -9.97 -29.92 -0.82
CA ALA A 163 -9.38 -30.81 0.19
C ALA A 163 -8.77 -30.06 1.39
N SER A 164 -8.15 -28.90 1.12
CA SER A 164 -7.21 -28.26 2.06
C SER A 164 -7.86 -27.15 2.88
N VAL A 165 -8.92 -26.52 2.40
CA VAL A 165 -9.61 -25.42 3.09
C VAL A 165 -11.09 -25.73 3.31
N ASP A 166 -11.71 -25.04 4.26
CA ASP A 166 -13.14 -25.15 4.52
C ASP A 166 -13.91 -24.08 3.74
N ILE A 167 -13.34 -22.88 3.57
CA ILE A 167 -13.90 -21.78 2.78
C ILE A 167 -12.79 -20.97 2.10
N VAL A 168 -13.06 -20.44 0.91
CA VAL A 168 -12.17 -19.54 0.19
C VAL A 168 -12.63 -18.10 0.37
N PHE A 169 -11.69 -17.18 0.61
CA PHE A 169 -11.92 -15.75 0.47
C PHE A 169 -11.22 -15.28 -0.81
N PRO A 170 -11.95 -15.10 -1.93
CA PRO A 170 -11.39 -14.52 -3.15
C PRO A 170 -11.12 -13.04 -2.92
N VAL A 171 -9.84 -12.65 -2.98
CA VAL A 171 -9.36 -11.28 -2.83
C VAL A 171 -8.78 -10.78 -4.16
N ILE A 172 -9.41 -11.15 -5.28
CA ILE A 172 -9.02 -10.74 -6.63
C ILE A 172 -9.90 -9.57 -7.07
N HIS A 173 -9.28 -8.50 -7.55
CA HIS A 173 -9.97 -7.28 -8.02
C HIS A 173 -9.99 -7.21 -9.54
N GLY A 174 -11.07 -6.68 -10.11
CA GLY A 174 -11.28 -6.61 -11.56
C GLY A 174 -11.52 -7.97 -12.21
N ARG A 175 -11.03 -8.13 -13.45
CA ARG A 175 -11.24 -9.35 -14.25
C ARG A 175 -10.75 -10.61 -13.53
N TYR A 176 -11.47 -11.72 -13.73
CA TYR A 176 -11.36 -13.00 -13.03
C TYR A 176 -11.79 -13.00 -11.55
N GLY A 177 -11.87 -11.84 -10.88
CA GLY A 177 -12.36 -11.71 -9.51
C GLY A 177 -13.81 -11.21 -9.46
N GLU A 178 -14.04 -10.00 -9.94
CA GLU A 178 -15.35 -9.34 -9.92
C GLU A 178 -16.23 -9.73 -11.12
N ASP A 179 -15.67 -10.26 -12.20
CA ASP A 179 -16.45 -10.75 -13.35
C ASP A 179 -17.07 -12.16 -13.11
N GLY A 180 -16.78 -12.80 -11.98
CA GLY A 180 -17.29 -14.13 -11.63
C GLY A 180 -16.37 -15.29 -12.00
N GLY A 181 -15.19 -15.05 -12.58
CA GLY A 181 -14.31 -16.11 -13.09
C GLY A 181 -13.82 -17.10 -12.03
N ILE A 182 -13.28 -16.62 -10.92
CA ILE A 182 -12.84 -17.49 -9.81
C ILE A 182 -14.03 -18.14 -9.11
N GLN A 183 -15.16 -17.45 -9.00
CA GLN A 183 -16.38 -17.98 -8.38
C GLN A 183 -16.94 -19.14 -9.18
N GLU A 184 -16.94 -19.06 -10.51
CA GLU A 184 -17.37 -20.17 -11.37
C GLU A 184 -16.49 -21.41 -11.20
N LEU A 185 -15.16 -21.22 -11.06
CA LEU A 185 -14.23 -22.31 -10.78
C LEU A 185 -14.53 -22.99 -9.43
N LEU A 186 -14.82 -22.20 -8.39
CA LEU A 186 -15.13 -22.68 -7.04
C LEU A 186 -16.50 -23.37 -6.99
N GLU A 187 -17.51 -22.79 -7.65
CA GLU A 187 -18.86 -23.36 -7.80
C GLU A 187 -18.81 -24.73 -8.48
N LYS A 188 -18.03 -24.87 -9.57
CA LYS A 188 -17.85 -26.14 -10.30
C LYS A 188 -17.31 -27.26 -9.41
N HIS A 189 -16.45 -26.94 -8.44
CA HIS A 189 -15.81 -27.90 -7.54
C HIS A 189 -16.48 -27.97 -6.16
N ASN A 190 -17.63 -27.32 -5.97
CA ASN A 190 -18.34 -27.22 -4.70
C ASN A 190 -17.48 -26.70 -3.54
N VAL A 191 -16.56 -25.78 -3.83
CA VAL A 191 -15.72 -25.13 -2.81
C VAL A 191 -16.49 -23.95 -2.23
N PRO A 192 -16.79 -23.91 -0.91
CA PRO A 192 -17.41 -22.76 -0.29
C PRO A 192 -16.55 -21.50 -0.44
N PHE A 193 -17.17 -20.34 -0.65
CA PHE A 193 -16.43 -19.07 -0.77
C PHE A 193 -17.21 -17.87 -0.25
N VAL A 194 -16.47 -16.81 0.12
CA VAL A 194 -16.97 -15.49 0.50
C VAL A 194 -17.30 -14.67 -0.75
N GLY A 195 -18.45 -14.00 -0.75
CA GLY A 195 -18.88 -13.07 -1.80
C GLY A 195 -20.02 -13.58 -2.69
N THR A 196 -20.28 -12.83 -3.75
CA THR A 196 -21.38 -13.06 -4.69
C THR A 196 -21.06 -14.17 -5.70
N GLY A 197 -22.07 -14.96 -6.10
CA GLY A 197 -21.89 -16.05 -7.07
C GLY A 197 -21.68 -15.58 -8.52
N SER A 198 -21.10 -16.46 -9.35
CA SER A 198 -20.57 -16.11 -10.68
C SER A 198 -21.60 -15.45 -11.62
N SER A 199 -22.84 -15.95 -11.62
CA SER A 199 -23.91 -15.43 -12.48
C SER A 199 -24.32 -14.00 -12.13
N ASN A 200 -24.27 -13.64 -10.84
CA ASN A 200 -24.65 -12.31 -10.37
C ASN A 200 -23.47 -11.34 -10.50
N CYS A 201 -22.24 -11.83 -10.30
CA CYS A 201 -21.03 -11.07 -10.60
C CYS A 201 -21.01 -10.58 -12.06
N ARG A 202 -21.27 -11.48 -13.02
CA ARG A 202 -21.36 -11.13 -14.45
C ARG A 202 -22.38 -10.02 -14.76
N LYS A 203 -23.51 -10.00 -14.06
CA LYS A 203 -24.56 -8.98 -14.24
C LYS A 203 -24.18 -7.63 -13.66
N ALA A 204 -23.47 -7.63 -12.52
CA ALA A 204 -23.15 -6.40 -11.79
C ALA A 204 -21.85 -5.73 -12.26
N PHE A 205 -20.89 -6.50 -12.76
CA PHE A 205 -19.54 -6.00 -13.08
C PHE A 205 -19.48 -5.15 -14.36
N ASP A 206 -20.29 -5.46 -15.36
CA ASP A 206 -20.36 -4.66 -16.60
C ASP A 206 -21.19 -3.40 -16.35
N LYS A 207 -20.54 -2.23 -16.32
CA LYS A 207 -21.21 -0.96 -15.97
C LYS A 207 -22.35 -0.60 -16.91
N TYR A 208 -22.27 -0.97 -18.19
CA TYR A 208 -23.32 -0.69 -19.15
C TYR A 208 -24.54 -1.56 -18.89
N ASP A 209 -24.33 -2.88 -18.75
CA ASP A 209 -25.41 -3.83 -18.52
C ASP A 209 -26.05 -3.60 -17.15
N ALA A 210 -25.23 -3.32 -16.12
CA ALA A 210 -25.69 -2.91 -14.81
C ALA A 210 -26.55 -1.64 -14.92
N SER A 211 -26.10 -0.58 -15.60
CA SER A 211 -26.90 0.63 -15.79
C SER A 211 -28.23 0.38 -16.52
N LEU A 212 -28.28 -0.54 -17.48
CA LEU A 212 -29.53 -0.90 -18.14
C LEU A 212 -30.50 -1.59 -17.17
N GLU A 213 -30.00 -2.55 -16.39
CA GLU A 213 -30.76 -3.24 -15.36
C GLU A 213 -31.30 -2.26 -14.29
N LEU A 214 -30.45 -1.33 -13.82
CA LEU A 214 -30.83 -0.27 -12.90
C LEU A 214 -32.01 0.56 -13.44
N SER A 215 -31.93 0.99 -14.70
CA SER A 215 -32.98 1.78 -15.34
C SER A 215 -34.28 1.00 -15.48
N GLN A 216 -34.22 -0.30 -15.80
CA GLN A 216 -35.38 -1.20 -15.88
C GLN A 216 -36.04 -1.39 -14.51
N GLN A 217 -35.25 -1.41 -13.44
CA GLN A 217 -35.74 -1.48 -12.06
C GLN A 217 -36.21 -0.13 -11.50
N GLY A 218 -36.19 0.93 -12.32
CA GLY A 218 -36.72 2.23 -11.96
C GLY A 218 -35.72 3.16 -11.27
N PHE A 219 -34.42 2.86 -11.27
CA PHE A 219 -33.40 3.81 -10.81
C PHE A 219 -33.16 4.90 -11.87
N VAL A 220 -32.81 6.10 -11.41
CA VAL A 220 -32.21 7.12 -12.28
C VAL A 220 -30.76 6.68 -12.59
N THR A 221 -30.40 6.71 -13.86
CA THR A 221 -29.07 6.32 -14.35
C THR A 221 -28.47 7.43 -15.18
N VAL A 222 -27.14 7.49 -15.24
CA VAL A 222 -26.43 8.42 -16.10
C VAL A 222 -26.72 8.04 -17.56
N PRO A 223 -27.14 8.99 -18.42
CA PRO A 223 -27.23 8.72 -19.84
C PRO A 223 -25.85 8.31 -20.36
N SER A 224 -25.79 7.19 -21.06
CA SER A 224 -24.57 6.64 -21.62
C SER A 224 -24.75 6.25 -23.09
N TYR A 225 -23.65 6.24 -23.82
CA TYR A 225 -23.52 5.68 -25.16
C TYR A 225 -22.43 4.61 -25.14
N LEU A 226 -22.66 3.48 -25.82
CA LEU A 226 -21.72 2.37 -25.85
C LEU A 226 -20.95 2.36 -27.16
N VAL A 227 -19.62 2.31 -27.06
CA VAL A 227 -18.70 2.07 -28.16
C VAL A 227 -18.15 0.64 -28.01
N GLN A 228 -18.31 -0.19 -29.05
CA GLN A 228 -17.87 -1.58 -29.02
C GLN A 228 -17.18 -2.00 -30.33
N GLY A 229 -15.98 -2.57 -30.22
CA GLY A 229 -15.22 -3.05 -31.38
C GLY A 229 -14.90 -1.95 -32.40
N ASN A 230 -14.99 -2.27 -33.70
CA ASN A 230 -14.77 -1.32 -34.80
C ASN A 230 -16.08 -0.63 -35.28
N GLU A 231 -17.20 -0.89 -34.60
CA GLU A 231 -18.50 -0.31 -34.95
C GLU A 231 -18.62 1.05 -34.27
N VAL A 232 -18.14 2.07 -34.96
CA VAL A 232 -18.20 3.45 -34.50
C VAL A 232 -18.98 4.27 -35.53
N ASP A 233 -20.21 4.64 -35.19
CA ASP A 233 -20.99 5.59 -35.97
C ASP A 233 -20.88 6.98 -35.35
N GLU A 234 -20.01 7.82 -35.92
CA GLU A 234 -19.84 9.22 -35.53
C GLU A 234 -21.17 10.00 -35.62
N SER A 235 -22.06 9.63 -36.55
CA SER A 235 -23.38 10.24 -36.70
C SER A 235 -24.31 9.89 -35.54
N GLU A 236 -24.25 8.64 -35.07
CA GLU A 236 -25.06 8.17 -33.94
C GLU A 236 -24.58 8.81 -32.63
N LEU A 237 -23.27 8.86 -32.38
CA LEU A 237 -22.73 9.54 -31.21
C LEU A 237 -23.04 11.05 -31.24
N SER A 238 -22.92 11.70 -32.39
CA SER A 238 -23.33 13.10 -32.56
C SER A 238 -24.82 13.31 -32.25
N SER A 239 -25.67 12.38 -32.69
CA SER A 239 -27.11 12.38 -32.37
C SER A 239 -27.35 12.16 -30.86
N TRP A 240 -26.55 11.34 -30.19
CA TRP A 240 -26.60 11.16 -28.74
C TRP A 240 -26.17 12.44 -27.99
N PHE A 241 -25.12 13.13 -28.43
CA PHE A 241 -24.72 14.43 -27.88
C PHE A 241 -25.87 15.45 -27.97
N ALA A 242 -26.48 15.58 -29.15
CA ALA A 242 -27.60 16.49 -29.36
C ALA A 242 -28.82 16.16 -28.48
N ARG A 243 -29.19 14.88 -28.35
CA ARG A 243 -30.30 14.43 -27.48
C ARG A 243 -30.06 14.73 -26.01
N ASN A 244 -28.81 14.72 -25.56
CA ASN A 244 -28.42 15.01 -24.19
C ASN A 244 -28.00 16.48 -23.97
N GLN A 245 -28.31 17.37 -24.92
CA GLN A 245 -28.04 18.81 -24.83
C GLN A 245 -26.54 19.14 -24.67
N LEU A 246 -25.67 18.31 -25.26
CA LEU A 246 -24.23 18.53 -25.32
C LEU A 246 -23.83 19.07 -26.69
N ASP A 247 -22.92 20.05 -26.70
CA ASP A 247 -22.33 20.56 -27.94
C ASP A 247 -21.46 19.47 -28.61
N PRO A 248 -21.68 19.09 -29.88
CA PRO A 248 -20.91 18.03 -30.51
C PRO A 248 -19.41 18.33 -30.68
N GLY A 249 -18.98 19.59 -30.62
CA GLY A 249 -17.58 19.98 -30.76
C GLY A 249 -16.83 20.16 -29.44
N THR A 250 -17.54 20.51 -28.36
CA THR A 250 -16.94 20.96 -27.09
C THR A 250 -17.62 20.39 -25.84
N GLY A 251 -18.72 19.64 -26.01
CA GLY A 251 -19.48 19.04 -24.92
C GLY A 251 -18.63 18.09 -24.09
N LYS A 252 -18.70 18.25 -22.77
CA LYS A 252 -17.85 17.53 -21.83
C LYS A 252 -18.47 16.19 -21.42
N VAL A 253 -17.74 15.10 -21.61
CA VAL A 253 -18.17 13.73 -21.27
C VAL A 253 -17.05 12.97 -20.55
N VAL A 254 -17.41 11.84 -19.94
CA VAL A 254 -16.46 10.86 -19.39
C VAL A 254 -16.44 9.65 -20.32
N VAL A 255 -15.24 9.22 -20.70
CA VAL A 255 -15.00 7.99 -21.48
C VAL A 255 -14.34 6.97 -20.56
N LYS A 256 -14.95 5.80 -20.39
CA LYS A 256 -14.47 4.77 -19.45
C LYS A 256 -14.71 3.34 -19.93
N PRO A 257 -13.84 2.37 -19.58
CA PRO A 257 -14.08 0.95 -19.85
C PRO A 257 -15.29 0.42 -19.06
N ALA A 258 -16.05 -0.48 -19.69
CA ALA A 258 -17.23 -1.09 -19.09
C ALA A 258 -16.89 -2.05 -17.94
N ARG A 259 -15.78 -2.79 -18.05
CA ARG A 259 -15.41 -3.96 -17.24
C ARG A 259 -14.02 -3.83 -16.59
N ALA A 260 -13.60 -2.61 -16.26
CA ALA A 260 -12.39 -2.36 -15.47
C ALA A 260 -12.69 -1.55 -14.20
N GLY A 261 -11.99 -1.85 -13.10
CA GLY A 261 -12.15 -1.16 -11.82
C GLY A 261 -11.14 -0.01 -11.62
N SER A 262 -11.17 0.55 -10.41
CA SER A 262 -10.14 1.48 -9.90
C SER A 262 -9.83 2.72 -10.75
N SER A 263 -10.79 3.16 -11.56
CA SER A 263 -10.66 4.28 -12.51
C SER A 263 -9.54 4.13 -13.54
N ILE A 264 -9.11 2.89 -13.83
CA ILE A 264 -8.12 2.59 -14.87
C ILE A 264 -8.76 2.85 -16.23
N GLY A 265 -8.10 3.63 -17.10
CA GLY A 265 -8.61 3.99 -18.43
C GLY A 265 -9.75 5.02 -18.44
N VAL A 266 -10.11 5.63 -17.29
CA VAL A 266 -11.14 6.68 -17.24
C VAL A 266 -10.54 8.02 -17.67
N THR A 267 -11.15 8.67 -18.65
CA THR A 267 -10.71 9.98 -19.16
C THR A 267 -11.88 10.93 -19.38
N VAL A 268 -11.62 12.23 -19.29
CA VAL A 268 -12.58 13.28 -19.68
C VAL A 268 -12.37 13.59 -21.17
N ALA A 269 -13.43 13.69 -21.96
CA ALA A 269 -13.37 14.03 -23.39
C ALA A 269 -14.26 15.23 -23.75
N TYR A 270 -13.94 15.87 -24.87
CA TYR A 270 -14.60 17.08 -25.36
C TYR A 270 -15.10 16.93 -26.80
N GLY A 271 -16.42 16.85 -26.95
CA GLY A 271 -17.07 16.65 -28.24
C GLY A 271 -16.94 15.21 -28.76
N VAL A 272 -17.58 14.95 -29.90
CA VAL A 272 -17.69 13.63 -30.51
C VAL A 272 -16.31 13.10 -30.93
N ALA A 273 -15.51 13.90 -31.62
CA ALA A 273 -14.23 13.46 -32.17
C ALA A 273 -13.22 13.05 -31.08
N ASP A 274 -13.08 13.82 -30.01
CA ASP A 274 -12.19 13.49 -28.89
C ASP A 274 -12.70 12.26 -28.11
N SER A 275 -14.02 12.13 -27.96
CA SER A 275 -14.65 10.97 -27.29
C SER A 275 -14.35 9.67 -28.03
N LEU A 276 -14.51 9.67 -29.35
CA LEU A 276 -14.19 8.50 -30.19
C LEU A 276 -12.72 8.18 -30.18
N LYS A 277 -11.85 9.19 -30.26
CA LYS A 277 -10.41 8.99 -30.18
C LYS A 277 -10.04 8.27 -28.87
N LYS A 278 -10.49 8.80 -27.73
CA LYS A 278 -10.22 8.22 -26.40
C LYS A 278 -10.81 6.82 -26.23
N ALA A 279 -12.01 6.57 -26.75
CA ALA A 279 -12.59 5.24 -26.72
C ALA A 279 -11.78 4.23 -27.55
N ASN A 280 -11.37 4.64 -28.76
CA ASN A 280 -10.51 3.81 -29.61
C ASN A 280 -9.12 3.59 -28.99
N ASP A 281 -8.56 4.58 -28.30
CA ASP A 281 -7.29 4.44 -27.58
C ASP A 281 -7.41 3.33 -26.52
N ILE A 282 -8.45 3.36 -25.67
CA ILE A 282 -8.74 2.31 -24.66
C ILE A 282 -8.86 0.91 -25.29
N ILE A 283 -9.58 0.79 -26.41
CA ILE A 283 -9.76 -0.47 -27.14
C ILE A 283 -8.43 -0.96 -27.72
N SER A 284 -7.67 -0.07 -28.35
CA SER A 284 -6.41 -0.39 -29.01
C SER A 284 -5.29 -0.75 -28.04
N GLU A 285 -5.31 -0.16 -26.84
CA GLU A 285 -4.44 -0.50 -25.71
C GLU A 285 -4.81 -1.85 -25.07
N GLY A 286 -5.97 -2.43 -25.45
CA GLY A 286 -6.44 -3.71 -24.94
C GLY A 286 -6.97 -3.64 -23.51
N ILE A 287 -7.34 -2.45 -23.03
CA ILE A 287 -7.91 -2.26 -21.68
C ILE A 287 -9.31 -2.88 -21.62
N ASP A 288 -10.17 -2.56 -22.58
CA ASP A 288 -11.51 -3.12 -22.71
C ASP A 288 -12.00 -2.98 -24.17
N ASP A 289 -12.75 -3.96 -24.67
CA ASP A 289 -13.38 -3.89 -26.00
C ASP A 289 -14.78 -3.23 -26.00
N LYS A 290 -15.28 -2.88 -24.80
CA LYS A 290 -16.56 -2.21 -24.54
C LYS A 290 -16.31 -0.94 -23.71
N VAL A 291 -16.60 0.22 -24.29
CA VAL A 291 -16.30 1.54 -23.70
C VAL A 291 -17.57 2.37 -23.60
N LEU A 292 -17.81 2.99 -22.44
CA LEU A 292 -18.92 3.90 -22.22
C LEU A 292 -18.49 5.36 -22.42
N VAL A 293 -19.36 6.13 -23.05
CA VAL A 293 -19.35 7.60 -23.06
C VAL A 293 -20.53 8.08 -22.21
N GLU A 294 -20.25 8.75 -21.11
CA GLU A 294 -21.24 9.23 -20.13
C GLU A 294 -21.22 10.75 -20.02
N ILE A 295 -22.38 11.34 -19.69
CA ILE A 295 -22.45 12.77 -19.39
C ILE A 295 -21.55 13.09 -18.19
N PHE A 296 -20.73 14.15 -18.31
CA PHE A 296 -19.94 14.64 -17.19
C PHE A 296 -20.86 15.28 -16.12
N LEU A 297 -20.88 14.70 -14.92
CA LEU A 297 -21.74 15.14 -13.81
C LEU A 297 -21.18 16.38 -13.10
N LYS A 298 -21.29 17.54 -13.77
CA LYS A 298 -20.76 18.80 -13.26
C LYS A 298 -21.46 19.24 -11.97
N GLY A 299 -20.66 19.54 -10.93
CA GLY A 299 -21.16 20.03 -9.65
C GLY A 299 -21.79 18.95 -8.76
N GLY A 300 -21.67 17.68 -9.13
CA GLY A 300 -22.02 16.57 -8.26
C GLY A 300 -20.90 16.22 -7.29
N SER A 301 -21.28 15.63 -6.16
CA SER A 301 -20.36 15.04 -5.18
C SER A 301 -20.41 13.52 -5.30
N GLU A 302 -19.24 12.89 -5.41
CA GLU A 302 -19.13 11.43 -5.42
C GLU A 302 -19.32 10.88 -3.99
N PHE A 303 -19.94 9.72 -3.88
CA PHE A 303 -20.09 9.01 -2.62
C PHE A 303 -19.80 7.52 -2.77
N THR A 304 -19.40 6.91 -1.65
CA THR A 304 -19.20 5.47 -1.52
C THR A 304 -20.02 4.94 -0.34
N ALA A 305 -20.67 3.79 -0.52
CA ALA A 305 -21.45 3.12 0.52
C ALA A 305 -21.10 1.63 0.58
N ILE A 306 -20.68 1.17 1.77
CA ILE A 306 -20.44 -0.24 2.04
C ILE A 306 -21.76 -0.88 2.48
N VAL A 307 -22.07 -2.01 1.87
CA VAL A 307 -23.25 -2.82 2.21
C VAL A 307 -22.79 -4.13 2.84
N LEU A 308 -23.34 -4.48 3.99
CA LEU A 308 -23.10 -5.75 4.69
C LEU A 308 -24.38 -6.58 4.73
N ASP A 309 -24.31 -7.84 4.35
CA ASP A 309 -25.43 -8.77 4.50
C ASP A 309 -25.41 -9.39 5.91
N VAL A 310 -26.37 -9.02 6.76
CA VAL A 310 -26.50 -9.57 8.12
C VAL A 310 -27.61 -10.62 8.22
N GLY A 311 -28.08 -11.14 7.08
CA GLY A 311 -29.12 -12.17 6.98
C GLY A 311 -28.67 -13.56 7.44
N SER A 312 -29.56 -14.54 7.33
CA SER A 312 -29.34 -15.93 7.74
C SER A 312 -29.51 -16.90 6.58
N GLY A 313 -28.62 -17.90 6.48
CA GLY A 313 -28.69 -18.87 5.38
C GLY A 313 -28.63 -18.17 4.02
N PHE A 314 -29.61 -18.46 3.15
CA PHE A 314 -29.74 -17.83 1.84
C PHE A 314 -30.53 -16.51 1.85
N ASP A 315 -31.18 -16.16 2.96
CA ASP A 315 -31.91 -14.91 3.10
C ASP A 315 -30.92 -13.76 3.24
N SER A 316 -31.09 -12.73 2.41
CA SER A 316 -30.25 -11.54 2.44
C SER A 316 -30.92 -10.44 3.24
N HIS A 317 -30.18 -9.84 4.17
CA HIS A 317 -30.61 -8.66 4.91
C HIS A 317 -29.51 -7.60 4.85
N PRO A 318 -29.42 -6.84 3.75
CA PRO A 318 -28.36 -5.86 3.54
C PRO A 318 -28.59 -4.61 4.38
N VAL A 319 -27.59 -4.31 5.21
CA VAL A 319 -27.48 -3.07 5.97
C VAL A 319 -26.38 -2.22 5.36
N VAL A 320 -26.71 -0.98 5.01
CA VAL A 320 -25.76 -0.03 4.45
C VAL A 320 -25.14 0.77 5.57
N LEU A 321 -23.80 0.76 5.61
CA LEU A 321 -23.02 1.53 6.57
C LEU A 321 -23.18 3.04 6.32
N LEU A 322 -22.55 3.85 7.17
CA LEU A 322 -22.52 5.30 6.98
C LEU A 322 -21.75 5.62 5.68
N PRO A 323 -22.39 6.20 4.65
CA PRO A 323 -21.70 6.53 3.41
C PRO A 323 -20.53 7.49 3.65
N THR A 324 -19.67 7.61 2.64
CA THR A 324 -18.56 8.56 2.62
C THR A 324 -18.73 9.48 1.42
N GLU A 325 -18.65 10.79 1.64
CA GLU A 325 -18.52 11.78 0.56
C GLU A 325 -17.04 11.87 0.16
N VAL A 326 -16.79 11.89 -1.16
CA VAL A 326 -15.46 12.08 -1.74
C VAL A 326 -15.39 13.49 -2.33
N GLU A 327 -14.60 14.35 -1.71
CA GLU A 327 -14.39 15.73 -2.14
C GLU A 327 -13.03 15.87 -2.84
N LEU A 328 -13.01 16.38 -4.07
CA LEU A 328 -11.75 16.77 -4.73
C LEU A 328 -11.32 18.15 -4.24
N GLN A 329 -10.12 18.26 -3.67
CA GLN A 329 -9.53 19.50 -3.18
C GLN A 329 -8.45 20.02 -4.15
N PHE A 330 -8.46 21.34 -4.39
CA PHE A 330 -7.49 22.01 -5.27
C PHE A 330 -6.86 23.19 -4.53
N HIS A 331 -5.52 23.22 -4.49
CA HIS A 331 -4.75 24.26 -3.81
C HIS A 331 -3.91 25.04 -4.82
N GLY A 332 -4.44 26.18 -5.28
CA GLY A 332 -3.76 27.09 -6.21
C GLY A 332 -4.57 27.38 -7.47
N SER A 333 -4.21 28.44 -8.20
CA SER A 333 -4.89 28.87 -9.44
C SER A 333 -4.08 28.60 -10.70
N ALA A 334 -2.96 27.87 -10.59
CA ALA A 334 -1.92 27.83 -11.61
C ALA A 334 -2.03 26.64 -12.58
N ASP A 335 -2.76 25.58 -12.24
CA ASP A 335 -2.81 24.39 -13.09
C ASP A 335 -4.12 24.33 -13.90
N VAL A 336 -4.06 24.79 -15.15
CA VAL A 336 -5.19 24.85 -16.10
C VAL A 336 -5.83 23.46 -16.32
N ARG A 337 -5.15 22.37 -15.95
CA ARG A 337 -5.62 20.98 -16.01
C ARG A 337 -6.57 20.57 -14.87
N GLU A 338 -6.77 21.41 -13.86
CA GLU A 338 -7.60 21.07 -12.68
C GLU A 338 -9.10 20.95 -13.00
N LYS A 339 -9.59 21.59 -14.07
CA LYS A 339 -11.02 21.50 -14.45
C LYS A 339 -11.45 20.09 -14.87
N ASP A 340 -10.50 19.20 -15.18
CA ASP A 340 -10.72 17.81 -15.65
C ASP A 340 -10.30 16.76 -14.64
N ALA A 341 -10.01 17.18 -13.42
CA ALA A 341 -9.67 16.31 -12.31
C ALA A 341 -10.82 15.34 -12.00
N ILE A 342 -10.49 14.04 -11.95
CA ILE A 342 -11.39 12.94 -11.58
C ILE A 342 -10.82 12.14 -10.40
N PHE A 343 -11.65 11.39 -9.69
CA PHE A 343 -11.20 10.49 -8.63
C PHE A 343 -10.54 9.24 -9.23
N ASN A 344 -9.24 9.35 -9.54
CA ASN A 344 -8.46 8.33 -10.24
C ASN A 344 -7.73 7.37 -9.27
N TYR A 345 -7.11 6.32 -9.82
CA TYR A 345 -6.33 5.32 -9.07
C TYR A 345 -5.37 5.95 -8.05
N ARG A 346 -4.56 6.93 -8.49
CA ARG A 346 -3.58 7.60 -7.62
C ARG A 346 -4.26 8.25 -6.41
N ARG A 347 -5.39 8.92 -6.62
CA ARG A 347 -6.15 9.59 -5.55
C ARG A 347 -6.88 8.61 -4.63
N LYS A 348 -7.25 7.43 -5.14
CA LYS A 348 -7.93 6.36 -4.39
C LYS A 348 -7.01 5.65 -3.40
N TYR A 349 -5.76 5.39 -3.79
CA TYR A 349 -4.87 4.46 -3.07
C TYR A 349 -3.55 5.07 -2.60
N LEU A 350 -3.25 6.33 -2.93
CA LEU A 350 -2.05 7.02 -2.43
C LEU A 350 -2.43 8.24 -1.59
N PRO A 351 -1.71 8.51 -0.48
CA PRO A 351 -1.88 9.73 0.30
C PRO A 351 -1.79 10.97 -0.57
N THR A 352 -2.80 11.83 -0.50
CA THR A 352 -2.86 13.06 -1.29
C THR A 352 -3.77 14.08 -0.62
N GLN A 353 -3.37 15.35 -0.64
CA GLN A 353 -4.23 16.48 -0.25
C GLN A 353 -5.20 16.90 -1.37
N GLN A 354 -5.22 16.17 -2.48
CA GLN A 354 -6.14 16.45 -3.59
C GLN A 354 -7.53 15.85 -3.37
N VAL A 355 -7.72 15.06 -2.31
CA VAL A 355 -8.98 14.43 -1.97
C VAL A 355 -9.16 14.46 -0.46
N ALA A 356 -10.39 14.72 -0.02
CA ALA A 356 -10.81 14.54 1.37
C ALA A 356 -12.02 13.62 1.47
N TYR A 357 -12.06 12.79 2.51
CA TYR A 357 -13.15 11.87 2.79
C TYR A 357 -13.97 12.29 4.01
N HIS A 358 -15.27 12.49 3.81
CA HIS A 358 -16.19 12.91 4.87
C HIS A 358 -17.15 11.77 5.22
N THR A 359 -17.02 11.22 6.44
CA THR A 359 -17.87 10.11 6.93
C THR A 359 -18.42 10.44 8.32
N PRO A 360 -19.74 10.65 8.49
CA PRO A 360 -20.79 10.63 7.46
C PRO A 360 -20.63 11.76 6.42
N PRO A 361 -21.26 11.70 5.23
CA PRO A 361 -21.13 12.78 4.26
C PRO A 361 -21.78 14.06 4.79
N ARG A 362 -21.47 15.21 4.18
CA ARG A 362 -22.08 16.50 4.55
C ARG A 362 -23.39 16.77 3.78
N PHE A 363 -23.96 15.73 3.18
CA PHE A 363 -25.23 15.80 2.46
C PHE A 363 -26.41 15.99 3.43
N PRO A 364 -27.57 16.47 2.92
CA PRO A 364 -28.82 16.47 3.66
C PRO A 364 -29.19 15.07 4.17
N VAL A 365 -29.81 14.98 5.35
CA VAL A 365 -30.14 13.70 6.00
C VAL A 365 -31.06 12.83 5.14
N ASP A 366 -32.00 13.42 4.39
CA ASP A 366 -32.85 12.67 3.47
C ASP A 366 -32.03 12.04 2.33
N VAL A 367 -31.01 12.74 1.82
CA VAL A 367 -30.10 12.20 0.81
C VAL A 367 -29.30 11.02 1.37
N ILE A 368 -28.74 11.15 2.57
CA ILE A 368 -28.01 10.05 3.25
C ILE A 368 -28.90 8.82 3.38
N LYS A 369 -30.13 9.01 3.83
CA LYS A 369 -31.10 7.92 3.98
C LYS A 369 -31.44 7.27 2.63
N ASN A 370 -31.70 8.07 1.59
CA ASN A 370 -32.00 7.54 0.25
C ASN A 370 -30.81 6.82 -0.38
N ILE A 371 -29.57 7.25 -0.11
CA ILE A 371 -28.36 6.51 -0.51
C ILE A 371 -28.36 5.12 0.15
N ARG A 372 -28.62 5.05 1.46
CA ARG A 372 -28.67 3.78 2.21
C ARG A 372 -29.81 2.88 1.72
N ASP A 373 -31.01 3.40 1.59
CA ASP A 373 -32.18 2.66 1.09
C ASP A 373 -31.93 2.13 -0.33
N GLY A 374 -31.36 2.97 -1.19
CA GLY A 374 -31.04 2.63 -2.57
C GLY A 374 -29.97 1.55 -2.68
N ALA A 375 -28.85 1.71 -1.99
CA ALA A 375 -27.77 0.73 -1.98
C ALA A 375 -28.23 -0.62 -1.40
N SER A 376 -29.08 -0.63 -0.37
CA SER A 376 -29.69 -1.86 0.16
C SER A 376 -30.57 -2.55 -0.88
N LEU A 377 -31.45 -1.78 -1.55
CA LEU A 377 -32.32 -2.30 -2.60
C LEU A 377 -31.52 -2.87 -3.79
N LEU A 378 -30.47 -2.18 -4.22
CA LEU A 378 -29.56 -2.63 -5.28
C LEU A 378 -28.91 -3.96 -4.94
N PHE A 379 -28.39 -4.07 -3.72
CA PHE A 379 -27.75 -5.29 -3.23
C PHE A 379 -28.70 -6.50 -3.34
N GLN A 380 -29.95 -6.34 -2.91
CA GLN A 380 -30.96 -7.39 -2.99
C GLN A 380 -31.30 -7.75 -4.45
N ARG A 381 -31.53 -6.73 -5.28
CA ARG A 381 -32.01 -6.90 -6.66
C ARG A 381 -30.99 -7.54 -7.58
N LEU A 382 -29.72 -7.20 -7.40
CA LEU A 382 -28.62 -7.81 -8.14
C LEU A 382 -28.21 -9.18 -7.54
N GLY A 383 -28.85 -9.60 -6.43
CA GLY A 383 -28.57 -10.88 -5.80
C GLY A 383 -27.15 -10.96 -5.21
N LEU A 384 -26.63 -9.82 -4.74
CA LEU A 384 -25.31 -9.75 -4.12
C LEU A 384 -25.30 -10.49 -2.78
N ARG A 385 -24.12 -10.88 -2.29
CA ARG A 385 -23.94 -11.65 -1.06
C ARG A 385 -22.77 -11.17 -0.23
N ASP A 386 -22.91 -11.38 1.07
CA ASP A 386 -21.93 -11.13 2.15
C ASP A 386 -21.57 -9.65 2.33
N PHE A 387 -20.99 -8.99 1.32
CA PHE A 387 -20.73 -7.55 1.31
C PHE A 387 -20.52 -7.01 -0.11
N ALA A 388 -20.63 -5.69 -0.28
CA ALA A 388 -20.30 -5.00 -1.53
C ALA A 388 -19.94 -3.53 -1.26
N ARG A 389 -19.25 -2.89 -2.23
CA ARG A 389 -19.05 -1.43 -2.26
C ARG A 389 -19.83 -0.84 -3.43
N ILE A 390 -20.75 0.07 -3.13
CA ILE A 390 -21.56 0.77 -4.12
C ILE A 390 -21.13 2.24 -4.15
N ASP A 391 -20.69 2.70 -5.31
CA ASP A 391 -20.29 4.08 -5.55
C ASP A 391 -21.35 4.81 -6.40
N GLY A 392 -21.42 6.12 -6.24
CA GLY A 392 -22.40 6.94 -6.93
C GLY A 392 -22.16 8.44 -6.79
N TRP A 393 -23.13 9.22 -7.24
CA TRP A 393 -23.08 10.68 -7.29
C TRP A 393 -24.35 11.28 -6.70
N PHE A 394 -24.18 12.37 -5.95
CA PHE A 394 -25.26 13.25 -5.52
C PHE A 394 -25.20 14.58 -6.28
N LEU A 395 -26.31 14.96 -6.90
CA LEU A 395 -26.49 16.18 -7.66
C LEU A 395 -27.54 17.08 -6.99
N PRO A 396 -27.16 18.21 -6.38
CA PRO A 396 -28.11 19.11 -5.74
C PRO A 396 -29.16 19.69 -6.70
N THR A 397 -30.38 19.96 -6.21
CA THR A 397 -31.52 20.43 -7.03
C THR A 397 -31.25 21.69 -7.86
N SER A 398 -30.35 22.57 -7.43
CA SER A 398 -29.97 23.78 -8.19
C SER A 398 -29.28 23.49 -9.53
N MET A 399 -28.95 22.23 -9.82
CA MET A 399 -28.17 21.79 -10.98
C MET A 399 -28.85 20.66 -11.80
N ASP A 400 -30.12 20.35 -11.52
CA ASP A 400 -30.82 19.20 -12.10
C ASP A 400 -31.09 19.42 -13.61
N SER A 401 -30.28 18.80 -14.47
CA SER A 401 -30.37 18.89 -15.94
C SER A 401 -31.18 17.75 -16.58
N PHE A 402 -31.61 16.76 -15.79
CA PHE A 402 -32.35 15.60 -16.27
C PHE A 402 -33.86 15.87 -16.30
N SER A 403 -34.43 16.07 -17.49
CA SER A 403 -35.86 16.37 -17.70
C SER A 403 -36.80 15.24 -17.27
N SER A 404 -37.96 15.66 -16.76
CA SER A 404 -39.14 14.94 -16.23
C SER A 404 -39.43 13.51 -16.72
N SER A 405 -39.30 12.55 -15.80
CA SER A 405 -40.24 11.42 -15.66
C SER A 405 -40.47 11.16 -14.17
N ASP A 406 -41.68 11.44 -13.68
CA ASP A 406 -42.04 11.23 -12.28
C ASP A 406 -42.09 9.71 -11.98
N GLY A 407 -41.36 9.27 -10.94
CA GLY A 407 -41.47 7.90 -10.40
C GLY A 407 -40.19 7.06 -10.35
N LYS A 408 -39.03 7.58 -10.79
CA LYS A 408 -37.74 6.85 -10.66
C LYS A 408 -37.08 7.06 -9.29
N PHE A 409 -36.53 5.99 -8.72
CA PHE A 409 -35.73 6.00 -7.48
C PHE A 409 -34.43 6.78 -7.70
N GLY A 410 -34.08 7.63 -6.73
CA GLY A 410 -32.91 8.51 -6.77
C GLY A 410 -33.26 9.99 -6.79
N ARG A 411 -34.50 10.37 -7.14
CA ARG A 411 -34.97 11.77 -6.99
C ARG A 411 -35.37 12.02 -5.53
N THR A 412 -34.70 12.96 -4.88
CA THR A 412 -34.97 13.41 -3.50
C THR A 412 -35.45 14.85 -3.48
N LYS A 413 -35.85 15.37 -2.30
CA LYS A 413 -36.22 16.79 -2.16
C LYS A 413 -35.02 17.72 -2.34
N SER A 414 -33.81 17.21 -2.06
CA SER A 414 -32.56 17.98 -2.07
C SER A 414 -31.70 17.79 -3.31
N GLY A 415 -32.07 16.85 -4.20
CA GLY A 415 -31.34 16.59 -5.44
C GLY A 415 -31.53 15.17 -5.98
N THR A 416 -30.69 14.79 -6.94
CA THR A 416 -30.70 13.48 -7.60
C THR A 416 -29.52 12.64 -7.15
N ILE A 417 -29.78 11.38 -6.79
CA ILE A 417 -28.80 10.33 -6.46
C ILE A 417 -28.70 9.39 -7.66
N LEU A 418 -27.47 9.11 -8.08
CA LEU A 418 -27.13 8.23 -9.18
C LEU A 418 -26.17 7.16 -8.66
N PHE A 419 -26.45 5.89 -8.89
CA PHE A 419 -25.50 4.80 -8.61
C PHE A 419 -24.77 4.45 -9.90
N THR A 420 -23.44 4.40 -9.86
CA THR A 420 -22.61 4.26 -11.07
C THR A 420 -21.74 3.03 -11.07
N ASP A 421 -21.18 2.63 -9.93
CA ASP A 421 -20.22 1.54 -9.87
C ASP A 421 -20.58 0.57 -8.73
N ILE A 422 -20.79 -0.70 -9.08
CA ILE A 422 -21.10 -1.78 -8.15
C ILE A 422 -19.86 -2.67 -8.09
N ASN A 423 -19.12 -2.57 -6.99
CA ASN A 423 -17.91 -3.35 -6.77
C ASN A 423 -18.27 -4.54 -5.87
N LEU A 424 -18.07 -5.74 -6.41
CA LEU A 424 -18.45 -7.01 -5.77
C LEU A 424 -17.48 -7.39 -4.65
N ILE A 425 -16.28 -6.79 -4.69
CA ILE A 425 -15.33 -6.79 -3.59
C ILE A 425 -14.93 -5.34 -3.31
N SER A 426 -14.82 -4.99 -2.04
CA SER A 426 -14.25 -3.70 -1.65
C SER A 426 -12.72 -3.82 -1.58
N GLY A 427 -12.01 -2.74 -1.88
CA GLY A 427 -10.59 -2.63 -1.50
C GLY A 427 -10.44 -2.85 0.00
N MET A 428 -9.45 -3.65 0.42
CA MET A 428 -9.22 -3.99 1.84
C MET A 428 -7.84 -3.52 2.31
N GLU A 429 -7.30 -2.45 1.75
CA GLU A 429 -6.19 -1.74 2.39
C GLU A 429 -6.61 -1.19 3.77
N GLN A 430 -5.69 -1.03 4.72
CA GLN A 430 -5.95 -0.61 6.11
C GLN A 430 -6.80 0.68 6.23
N THR A 431 -6.68 1.62 5.29
CA THR A 431 -7.48 2.87 5.29
C THR A 431 -8.63 2.85 4.28
N SER A 432 -9.03 1.69 3.75
CA SER A 432 -10.09 1.62 2.75
C SER A 432 -11.48 1.99 3.31
N PHE A 433 -12.42 2.31 2.41
CA PHE A 433 -13.80 2.61 2.77
C PHE A 433 -14.47 1.51 3.61
N LEU A 434 -14.11 0.23 3.42
CA LEU A 434 -14.64 -0.86 4.25
C LEU A 434 -14.37 -0.60 5.73
N PHE A 435 -13.10 -0.35 6.08
CA PHE A 435 -12.71 -0.16 7.46
C PHE A 435 -13.05 1.24 8.00
N GLN A 436 -12.96 2.28 7.16
CA GLN A 436 -13.39 3.62 7.55
C GLN A 436 -14.88 3.63 7.97
N GLN A 437 -15.76 3.09 7.14
CA GLN A 437 -17.20 3.07 7.44
C GLN A 437 -17.54 2.09 8.56
N ALA A 438 -16.93 0.90 8.59
CA ALA A 438 -17.13 -0.10 9.63
C ALA A 438 -16.71 0.41 11.02
N SER A 439 -15.57 1.10 11.12
CA SER A 439 -15.09 1.64 12.40
C SER A 439 -15.99 2.73 12.98
N LYS A 440 -16.69 3.50 12.13
CA LYS A 440 -17.70 4.47 12.58
C LYS A 440 -18.90 3.81 13.24
N VAL A 441 -19.18 2.55 12.91
CA VAL A 441 -20.27 1.75 13.48
C VAL A 441 -19.75 0.58 14.32
N GLY A 442 -18.63 0.79 15.01
CA GLY A 442 -18.21 -0.10 16.10
C GLY A 442 -17.42 -1.36 15.70
N PHE A 443 -17.10 -1.54 14.42
CA PHE A 443 -16.33 -2.71 13.96
C PHE A 443 -14.84 -2.40 13.77
N SER A 444 -13.96 -3.15 14.44
CA SER A 444 -12.55 -3.24 14.03
C SER A 444 -12.37 -3.95 12.70
N HIS A 445 -11.14 -3.91 12.17
CA HIS A 445 -10.77 -4.65 10.96
C HIS A 445 -11.01 -6.16 11.12
N SER A 446 -10.56 -6.73 12.23
CA SER A 446 -10.73 -8.15 12.53
C SER A 446 -12.19 -8.53 12.65
N ASN A 447 -12.98 -7.74 13.37
CA ASN A 447 -14.39 -8.05 13.61
C ASN A 447 -15.24 -7.94 12.34
N ILE A 448 -15.00 -6.93 11.49
CA ILE A 448 -15.73 -6.82 10.22
C ILE A 448 -15.40 -7.96 9.26
N LEU A 449 -14.12 -8.31 9.11
CA LEU A 449 -13.69 -9.39 8.20
C LEU A 449 -14.18 -10.75 8.69
N ARG A 450 -14.08 -11.03 9.99
CA ARG A 450 -14.61 -12.25 10.59
C ARG A 450 -16.13 -12.32 10.47
N SER A 451 -16.84 -11.20 10.62
CA SER A 451 -18.30 -11.13 10.40
C SER A 451 -18.68 -11.51 8.96
N ILE A 452 -17.94 -11.01 7.96
CA ILE A 452 -18.12 -11.35 6.55
C ILE A 452 -17.87 -12.86 6.30
N ILE A 453 -16.80 -13.42 6.86
CA ILE A 453 -16.47 -14.86 6.72
C ILE A 453 -17.55 -15.72 7.39
N CYS A 454 -17.96 -15.38 8.62
CA CYS A 454 -19.02 -16.09 9.34
C CYS A 454 -20.35 -16.03 8.58
N ARG A 455 -20.70 -14.87 8.02
CA ARG A 455 -21.88 -14.72 7.17
C ARG A 455 -21.83 -15.64 5.96
N ALA A 456 -20.69 -15.71 5.28
CA ALA A 456 -20.50 -16.60 4.13
C ALA A 456 -20.64 -18.07 4.53
N CYS A 457 -20.06 -18.48 5.68
CA CYS A 457 -20.16 -19.84 6.20
C CYS A 457 -21.61 -20.28 6.42
N LEU A 458 -22.50 -19.37 6.84
CA LEU A 458 -23.94 -19.67 7.03
C LEU A 458 -24.66 -20.07 5.73
N ARG A 459 -24.10 -19.77 4.55
CA ARG A 459 -24.67 -20.21 3.26
C ARG A 459 -24.40 -21.69 2.97
N PHE A 460 -23.49 -22.32 3.70
CA PHE A 460 -23.05 -23.69 3.47
C PHE A 460 -23.38 -24.57 4.69
N PRO A 461 -24.32 -25.54 4.57
CA PRO A 461 -24.78 -26.35 5.70
C PRO A 461 -23.66 -27.05 6.49
N ASN A 462 -22.61 -27.49 5.80
CA ASN A 462 -21.46 -28.17 6.42
C ASN A 462 -20.61 -27.24 7.29
N LEU A 463 -20.68 -25.92 7.07
CA LEU A 463 -19.93 -24.89 7.80
C LEU A 463 -20.78 -24.12 8.81
N ALA A 464 -22.10 -24.25 8.76
CA ALA A 464 -23.03 -23.62 9.71
C ALA A 464 -22.83 -24.08 11.17
N SER A 465 -22.04 -25.15 11.40
CA SER A 465 -21.64 -25.57 12.75
C SER A 465 -20.38 -24.84 13.26
N HIS A 466 -19.53 -24.33 12.38
CA HIS A 466 -18.36 -23.50 12.75
C HIS A 466 -18.77 -22.13 13.27
N SER A 467 -19.96 -21.65 12.89
CA SER A 467 -20.58 -20.45 13.46
C SER A 467 -21.14 -20.64 14.89
N GLY A 468 -20.86 -21.78 15.53
CA GLY A 468 -21.21 -22.10 16.91
C GLY A 468 -20.01 -22.20 17.86
N VAL A 469 -18.78 -21.92 17.42
CA VAL A 469 -17.58 -21.99 18.25
C VAL A 469 -17.06 -20.58 18.50
N SER A 470 -17.51 -19.97 19.59
CA SER A 470 -16.80 -18.87 20.23
C SER A 470 -17.29 -18.74 21.69
N ASP A 471 -16.88 -19.68 22.53
CA ASP A 471 -16.73 -19.40 23.96
C ASP A 471 -15.36 -18.74 24.25
N HIS A 472 -14.56 -18.48 23.22
CA HIS A 472 -13.20 -17.96 23.32
C HIS A 472 -12.87 -16.81 22.36
N LEU A 473 -13.85 -15.96 22.00
CA LEU A 473 -13.53 -14.55 21.75
C LEU A 473 -13.18 -13.94 23.12
N PRO A 474 -11.96 -13.41 23.34
CA PRO A 474 -11.68 -12.65 24.54
C PRO A 474 -12.63 -11.46 24.54
N ARG A 475 -13.48 -11.39 25.58
CA ARG A 475 -14.44 -10.32 25.82
C ARG A 475 -13.80 -8.93 25.63
N SER A 476 -13.95 -8.32 24.46
CA SER A 476 -13.82 -6.87 24.30
C SER A 476 -15.21 -6.23 24.38
N SER A 477 -15.79 -6.23 25.59
CA SER A 477 -16.87 -5.29 25.96
C SER A 477 -17.32 -5.53 27.40
N ASN A 478 -17.02 -4.56 28.25
CA ASN A 478 -17.99 -4.10 29.24
C ASN A 478 -18.32 -2.66 28.85
N SER A 479 -19.29 -2.48 27.95
CA SER A 479 -19.78 -1.16 27.51
C SER A 479 -21.21 -0.88 27.94
N SER A 480 -21.63 -1.39 29.09
CA SER A 480 -22.87 -0.98 29.74
C SER A 480 -22.66 -0.99 31.26
N GLN A 481 -22.68 0.21 31.86
CA GLN A 481 -22.37 0.56 33.26
C GLN A 481 -20.91 0.97 33.53
N LEU A 482 -20.63 2.26 33.33
CA LEU A 482 -19.61 2.97 34.10
C LEU A 482 -20.34 3.99 34.98
N PRO A 483 -20.32 3.79 36.31
CA PRO A 483 -19.56 4.72 37.14
C PRO A 483 -18.59 3.98 38.09
N GLU A 484 -17.43 4.60 38.34
CA GLU A 484 -16.53 4.38 39.49
C GLU A 484 -15.65 3.12 39.59
N ALA A 485 -15.51 2.28 38.55
CA ALA A 485 -14.63 1.10 38.60
C ALA A 485 -13.38 1.16 37.68
N LEU A 486 -12.91 2.35 37.28
CA LEU A 486 -11.61 2.55 36.60
C LEU A 486 -10.49 2.88 37.62
N SER A 487 -10.41 2.12 38.69
CA SER A 487 -9.23 2.10 39.55
C SER A 487 -8.64 0.70 39.55
N ARG A 488 -7.49 0.56 38.86
CA ARG A 488 -6.53 -0.56 38.92
C ARG A 488 -6.96 -1.88 38.25
N MET A 489 -6.84 -1.95 36.92
CA MET A 489 -6.43 -3.21 36.28
C MET A 489 -4.90 -3.27 36.34
N GLU A 490 -4.35 -3.88 37.38
CA GLU A 490 -2.93 -4.18 37.48
C GLU A 490 -2.56 -5.23 36.41
N GLY A 491 -1.71 -4.87 35.42
CA GLY A 491 -1.09 -5.84 34.51
C GLY A 491 -1.19 -5.59 32.99
N VAL A 492 -1.96 -4.61 32.51
CA VAL A 492 -2.01 -4.26 31.06
C VAL A 492 -1.02 -3.12 30.79
N GLY A 493 -0.06 -3.35 29.88
CA GLY A 493 0.91 -2.34 29.46
C GLY A 493 0.26 -1.28 28.59
N LYS A 494 0.46 0.00 28.93
CA LYS A 494 -0.05 1.11 28.10
C LYS A 494 0.99 1.52 27.07
N VAL A 495 0.55 1.72 25.83
CA VAL A 495 1.41 2.11 24.72
C VAL A 495 0.79 3.30 24.02
N PHE A 496 1.55 4.38 23.86
CA PHE A 496 1.14 5.49 23.01
C PHE A 496 1.93 5.45 21.71
N VAL A 497 1.25 5.41 20.57
CA VAL A 497 1.89 5.44 19.25
C VAL A 497 1.75 6.85 18.69
N ILE A 498 2.83 7.63 18.67
CA ILE A 498 2.82 9.03 18.22
C ILE A 498 3.32 9.15 16.77
N PHE A 499 2.58 9.88 15.94
CA PHE A 499 2.87 10.13 14.53
C PHE A 499 2.36 11.52 14.11
N GLY A 500 2.57 11.92 12.85
CA GLY A 500 2.31 13.27 12.34
C GLY A 500 3.58 14.11 12.23
N GLY A 501 3.48 15.39 12.60
CA GLY A 501 4.58 16.37 12.54
C GLY A 501 4.48 17.40 11.40
N ASP A 502 5.51 18.24 11.28
CA ASP A 502 5.54 19.39 10.35
C ASP A 502 6.23 19.11 9.02
N THR A 503 6.92 17.98 8.92
CA THR A 503 7.81 17.69 7.80
C THR A 503 7.03 17.28 6.55
N SER A 504 7.72 17.22 5.41
CA SER A 504 7.21 16.57 4.19
C SER A 504 6.88 15.09 4.41
N GLU A 505 7.50 14.44 5.39
CA GLU A 505 7.35 13.01 5.71
C GLU A 505 6.12 12.70 6.57
N ARG A 506 5.35 13.71 7.00
CA ARG A 506 4.19 13.53 7.90
C ARG A 506 3.13 12.54 7.41
N GLN A 507 2.98 12.36 6.09
CA GLN A 507 2.04 11.37 5.56
C GLN A 507 2.57 9.93 5.70
N VAL A 508 3.87 9.73 5.48
CA VAL A 508 4.54 8.45 5.78
C VAL A 508 4.46 8.18 7.29
N SER A 509 4.58 9.22 8.12
CA SER A 509 4.48 9.16 9.58
C SER A 509 3.11 8.65 10.01
N LEU A 510 2.02 9.18 9.42
CA LEU A 510 0.66 8.65 9.61
C LEU A 510 0.52 7.17 9.21
N MET A 511 1.03 6.78 8.04
CA MET A 511 0.98 5.39 7.57
C MET A 511 1.75 4.44 8.50
N SER A 512 2.95 4.83 8.91
CA SER A 512 3.79 4.09 9.86
C SER A 512 3.10 3.94 11.21
N GLY A 513 2.59 5.04 11.78
CA GLY A 513 1.88 5.04 13.05
C GLY A 513 0.61 4.18 13.02
N THR A 514 -0.15 4.24 11.92
CA THR A 514 -1.34 3.41 11.72
C THR A 514 -0.99 1.92 11.67
N ASN A 515 0.05 1.55 10.91
CA ASN A 515 0.48 0.17 10.78
C ASN A 515 1.03 -0.40 12.10
N VAL A 516 1.85 0.37 12.84
CA VAL A 516 2.32 0.00 14.18
C VAL A 516 1.16 -0.21 15.13
N TRP A 517 0.22 0.74 15.17
CA TRP A 517 -0.95 0.68 16.05
C TRP A 517 -1.84 -0.54 15.77
N LEU A 518 -2.14 -0.83 14.50
CA LEU A 518 -2.93 -2.02 14.13
C LEU A 518 -2.21 -3.33 14.53
N ASN A 519 -0.90 -3.42 14.31
CA ASN A 519 -0.14 -4.62 14.65
C ASN A 519 -0.04 -4.87 16.16
N LEU A 520 0.13 -3.81 16.96
CA LEU A 520 0.22 -3.95 18.42
C LEU A 520 -1.16 -4.21 19.08
N GLN A 521 -2.27 -3.89 18.42
CA GLN A 521 -3.61 -4.22 18.92
C GLN A 521 -3.91 -5.72 18.98
N ALA A 522 -3.14 -6.56 18.30
CA ALA A 522 -3.30 -8.02 18.36
C ALA A 522 -2.96 -8.62 19.74
N PHE A 523 -2.35 -7.84 20.64
CA PHE A 523 -1.86 -8.30 21.94
C PHE A 523 -2.80 -7.88 23.07
N HIS A 524 -3.38 -8.86 23.77
CA HIS A 524 -4.34 -8.63 24.86
C HIS A 524 -3.72 -8.02 26.13
N ASP A 525 -2.41 -8.10 26.29
CA ASP A 525 -1.67 -7.50 27.40
C ASP A 525 -1.34 -6.02 27.16
N LEU A 526 -1.74 -5.45 26.01
CA LEU A 526 -1.49 -4.05 25.66
C LEU A 526 -2.79 -3.23 25.49
N GLU A 527 -2.77 -2.01 26.00
CA GLU A 527 -3.70 -0.94 25.60
C GLU A 527 -2.95 0.07 24.73
N VAL A 528 -3.18 0.02 23.41
CA VAL A 528 -2.45 0.82 22.42
C VAL A 528 -3.29 2.01 21.95
N ILE A 529 -2.81 3.22 22.22
CA ILE A 529 -3.52 4.48 21.93
C ILE A 529 -2.75 5.27 20.86
N PRO A 530 -3.36 5.52 19.69
CA PRO A 530 -2.76 6.30 18.62
C PRO A 530 -2.85 7.81 18.92
N CYS A 531 -1.77 8.54 18.63
CA CYS A 531 -1.60 9.94 18.97
C CYS A 531 -1.10 10.76 17.75
N LEU A 532 -1.85 11.77 17.33
CA LEU A 532 -1.41 12.71 16.29
C LEU A 532 -0.69 13.91 16.93
N LEU A 533 0.59 14.09 16.57
CA LEU A 533 1.30 15.36 16.70
C LEU A 533 0.85 16.29 15.57
N ALA A 534 0.05 17.30 15.91
CA ALA A 534 -0.50 18.22 14.93
C ALA A 534 0.57 19.18 14.35
N PRO A 535 0.42 19.61 13.09
CA PRO A 535 1.32 20.61 12.50
C PRO A 535 1.26 21.97 13.22
N ALA A 536 2.38 22.68 13.28
CA ALA A 536 2.58 23.96 13.94
C ALA A 536 1.87 25.14 13.22
N ASN A 537 1.69 25.06 11.90
CA ASN A 537 0.92 26.04 11.11
C ASN A 537 -0.59 25.80 11.25
N ASP A 538 -1.07 25.75 12.48
CA ASP A 538 -2.48 25.71 12.78
C ASP A 538 -3.04 27.12 12.53
N LYS A 539 -3.63 27.35 11.34
CA LYS A 539 -4.37 28.59 11.03
C LYS A 539 -5.52 28.85 12.01
N PHE A 540 -5.85 27.89 12.87
CA PHE A 540 -6.95 27.92 13.82
C PHE A 540 -6.52 28.12 15.28
N SER A 541 -5.22 28.16 15.58
CA SER A 541 -4.77 28.73 16.86
C SER A 541 -4.94 30.26 16.76
N GLY A 542 -5.90 30.81 17.49
CA GLY A 542 -6.31 32.23 17.42
C GLY A 542 -5.26 33.27 17.87
N THR A 543 -3.99 32.90 17.92
CA THR A 543 -2.87 33.79 18.25
C THR A 543 -1.67 33.43 17.37
N PRO A 544 -1.34 34.23 16.34
CA PRO A 544 -0.12 34.04 15.57
C PRO A 544 1.05 34.57 16.39
N ASP A 545 1.49 33.80 17.39
CA ASP A 545 2.69 34.16 18.14
C ASP A 545 3.90 33.63 17.38
N ARG A 546 4.34 34.41 16.37
CA ARG A 546 5.50 34.11 15.51
C ARG A 546 6.84 34.00 16.26
N ASN A 547 6.83 34.16 17.59
CA ASN A 547 8.02 34.17 18.44
C ASN A 547 8.14 32.96 19.39
N ASN A 548 7.18 32.03 19.44
CA ASN A 548 7.28 30.83 20.29
C ASN A 548 7.58 29.58 19.45
N ASN A 549 8.87 29.36 19.17
CA ASN A 549 9.42 28.11 18.62
C ASN A 549 9.49 26.97 19.67
N ASP A 550 8.65 27.00 20.71
CA ASP A 550 8.74 26.02 21.79
C ASP A 550 7.97 24.74 21.41
N ALA A 551 8.71 23.67 21.13
CA ALA A 551 8.16 22.38 20.75
C ALA A 551 7.19 21.81 21.81
N SER A 552 7.36 22.21 23.08
CA SER A 552 6.49 21.85 24.22
C SER A 552 5.02 22.24 24.03
N SER A 553 4.76 23.32 23.29
CA SER A 553 3.44 23.93 23.13
C SER A 553 2.61 23.30 22.00
N ARG A 554 3.22 22.37 21.24
CA ARG A 554 2.57 21.69 20.11
C ARG A 554 1.37 20.88 20.58
N ALA A 555 0.33 20.80 19.75
CA ALA A 555 -0.86 20.04 20.09
C ALA A 555 -0.65 18.54 19.78
N VAL A 556 -1.02 17.69 20.74
CA VAL A 556 -1.10 16.24 20.57
C VAL A 556 -2.54 15.80 20.77
N TRP A 557 -3.06 15.00 19.84
CA TRP A 557 -4.41 14.44 19.90
C TRP A 557 -4.35 12.95 20.11
N THR A 558 -4.96 12.45 21.18
CA THR A 558 -5.27 11.01 21.28
C THR A 558 -6.49 10.72 20.40
N LEU A 559 -6.39 9.67 19.60
CA LEU A 559 -7.36 9.39 18.54
C LEU A 559 -8.20 8.16 18.85
N PRO A 560 -9.53 8.19 18.63
CA PRO A 560 -10.33 6.99 18.56
C PRO A 560 -10.06 6.24 17.24
N TYR A 561 -10.38 4.94 17.20
CA TYR A 561 -10.09 4.04 16.09
C TYR A 561 -10.49 4.63 14.72
N SER A 562 -11.69 5.21 14.61
CA SER A 562 -12.22 5.71 13.34
C SER A 562 -11.52 6.96 12.80
N LEU A 563 -10.78 7.69 13.62
CA LEU A 563 -10.08 8.91 13.19
C LEU A 563 -8.64 8.65 12.72
N VAL A 564 -8.07 7.50 13.07
CA VAL A 564 -6.73 7.09 12.59
C VAL A 564 -6.76 6.72 11.11
N LEU A 565 -7.89 6.18 10.63
CA LEU A 565 -8.04 5.62 9.29
C LEU A 565 -8.26 6.69 8.20
N ARG A 566 -7.44 7.73 8.17
CA ARG A 566 -7.46 8.79 7.14
C ARG A 566 -6.22 8.71 6.26
N HIS A 567 -6.27 9.33 5.07
CA HIS A 567 -5.14 9.26 4.14
C HIS A 567 -4.10 10.33 4.42
N THR A 568 -4.51 11.43 5.06
CA THR A 568 -3.61 12.54 5.39
C THR A 568 -3.72 13.00 6.84
N THR A 569 -2.62 13.55 7.37
CA THR A 569 -2.58 14.15 8.72
C THR A 569 -3.58 15.29 8.89
N GLU A 570 -3.84 16.03 7.81
CA GLU A 570 -4.78 17.13 7.74
C GLU A 570 -6.22 16.63 7.90
N GLU A 571 -6.59 15.54 7.20
CA GLU A 571 -7.90 14.90 7.38
C GLU A 571 -8.09 14.35 8.80
N VAL A 572 -7.04 13.80 9.43
CA VAL A 572 -7.13 13.37 10.84
C VAL A 572 -7.44 14.56 11.74
N LEU A 573 -6.71 15.67 11.55
CA LEU A 573 -6.89 16.88 12.35
C LEU A 573 -8.28 17.51 12.16
N GLU A 574 -8.73 17.67 10.91
CA GLU A 574 -10.07 18.17 10.60
C GLU A 574 -11.13 17.28 11.24
N ALA A 575 -10.99 15.95 11.13
CA ALA A 575 -11.94 15.02 11.72
C ALA A 575 -11.92 15.03 13.27
N CYS A 576 -10.79 15.35 13.90
CA CYS A 576 -10.74 15.60 15.35
C CYS A 576 -11.55 16.82 15.75
N ILE A 577 -11.44 17.91 14.98
CA ILE A 577 -12.16 19.16 15.21
C ILE A 577 -13.66 18.95 14.98
N GLU A 578 -14.04 18.28 13.89
CA GLU A 578 -15.44 17.95 13.61
C GLU A 578 -16.06 17.05 14.68
N ALA A 579 -15.29 16.08 15.23
CA ALA A 579 -15.79 15.16 16.24
C ALA A 579 -16.16 15.84 17.56
N ILE A 580 -15.55 16.99 17.89
CA ILE A 580 -15.84 17.76 19.10
C ILE A 580 -16.79 18.94 18.86
N GLU A 581 -17.15 19.22 17.60
CA GLU A 581 -18.13 20.27 17.28
C GLU A 581 -19.55 19.78 17.65
N PRO A 582 -20.27 20.48 18.55
CA PRO A 582 -21.49 19.94 19.15
C PRO A 582 -22.59 19.53 18.15
N ALA A 583 -22.84 20.32 17.10
CA ALA A 583 -23.90 20.02 16.14
C ALA A 583 -23.55 18.81 15.27
N ARG A 584 -22.31 18.73 14.81
CA ARG A 584 -21.77 17.65 13.99
C ARG A 584 -21.63 16.35 14.78
N ALA A 585 -21.21 16.43 16.05
CA ALA A 585 -21.13 15.30 16.95
C ALA A 585 -22.53 14.68 17.20
N ALA A 586 -23.54 15.52 17.47
CA ALA A 586 -24.91 15.06 17.65
C ALA A 586 -25.46 14.36 16.39
N LEU A 587 -25.33 15.00 15.22
CA LEU A 587 -25.75 14.40 13.95
C LEU A 587 -25.05 13.07 13.65
N THR A 588 -23.74 13.00 13.90
CA THR A 588 -22.95 11.78 13.68
C THR A 588 -23.38 10.66 14.62
N SER A 589 -23.64 10.98 15.89
CA SER A 589 -24.16 10.04 16.88
C SER A 589 -25.53 9.49 16.48
N ASP A 590 -26.45 10.35 16.04
CA ASP A 590 -27.79 9.93 15.62
C ASP A 590 -27.73 8.97 14.42
N LEU A 591 -27.00 9.33 13.36
CA LEU A 591 -26.82 8.48 12.19
C LEU A 591 -26.10 7.17 12.53
N ARG A 592 -25.08 7.22 13.38
CA ARG A 592 -24.36 6.03 13.87
C ARG A 592 -25.30 5.08 14.59
N ASN A 593 -26.12 5.59 15.51
CA ASN A 593 -27.06 4.78 16.29
C ASN A 593 -28.11 4.12 15.40
N GLU A 594 -28.59 4.83 14.37
CA GLU A 594 -29.49 4.25 13.36
C GLU A 594 -28.86 3.01 12.70
N VAL A 595 -27.65 3.16 12.14
CA VAL A 595 -26.96 2.04 11.46
C VAL A 595 -26.64 0.89 12.42
N MET A 596 -26.19 1.22 13.64
CA MET A 596 -25.91 0.22 14.68
C MET A 596 -27.14 -0.59 15.03
N ASN A 597 -28.32 0.04 15.11
CA ASN A 597 -29.58 -0.65 15.39
C ASN A 597 -29.96 -1.60 14.25
N ASP A 598 -29.83 -1.16 12.99
CA ASP A 598 -30.10 -1.99 11.81
C ASP A 598 -29.17 -3.22 11.76
N LEU A 599 -27.88 -3.00 12.02
CA LEU A 599 -26.89 -4.08 12.13
C LEU A 599 -27.25 -5.06 13.25
N MET A 600 -27.58 -4.55 14.44
CA MET A 600 -27.95 -5.38 15.59
C MET A 600 -29.21 -6.19 15.35
N GLU A 601 -30.18 -5.68 14.58
CA GLU A 601 -31.41 -6.41 14.26
C GLU A 601 -31.12 -7.72 13.52
N GLY A 602 -30.15 -7.72 12.60
CA GLY A 602 -29.68 -8.91 11.90
C GLY A 602 -28.68 -9.73 12.72
N LEU A 603 -27.62 -9.08 13.21
CA LEU A 603 -26.45 -9.75 13.77
C LEU A 603 -26.73 -10.49 15.09
N LYS A 604 -27.61 -9.95 15.95
CA LYS A 604 -27.96 -10.59 17.25
C LYS A 604 -28.62 -11.96 17.10
N LYS A 605 -29.12 -12.29 15.90
CA LYS A 605 -29.71 -13.58 15.58
C LYS A 605 -28.65 -14.68 15.44
N HIS A 606 -27.39 -14.28 15.28
CA HIS A 606 -26.27 -15.18 15.05
C HIS A 606 -25.44 -15.39 16.30
N ARG A 607 -25.17 -16.66 16.64
CA ARG A 607 -24.42 -17.02 17.86
C ARG A 607 -22.95 -16.60 17.84
N TRP A 608 -22.36 -16.46 16.66
CA TRP A 608 -20.96 -16.06 16.49
C TRP A 608 -20.72 -14.57 16.74
N PHE A 609 -21.76 -13.73 16.68
CA PHE A 609 -21.62 -12.29 16.87
C PHE A 609 -21.70 -11.96 18.36
N THR A 610 -20.56 -11.55 18.93
CA THR A 610 -20.43 -11.21 20.36
C THR A 610 -20.60 -9.73 20.67
N GLY A 611 -20.83 -8.90 19.65
CA GLY A 611 -20.96 -7.45 19.77
C GLY A 611 -19.91 -6.67 18.99
N PHE A 612 -20.04 -5.35 19.06
CA PHE A 612 -19.08 -4.40 18.52
C PHE A 612 -17.87 -4.24 19.45
N ASP A 613 -16.69 -4.08 18.87
CA ASP A 613 -15.40 -4.07 19.57
C ASP A 613 -14.72 -2.70 19.57
N ILE A 614 -15.30 -1.70 18.88
CA ILE A 614 -14.89 -0.30 18.96
C ILE A 614 -15.91 0.51 19.76
N ALA A 615 -15.43 1.22 20.77
CA ALA A 615 -16.20 2.20 21.53
C ALA A 615 -16.30 3.55 20.81
N ASP A 616 -17.41 4.25 21.05
CA ASP A 616 -17.63 5.63 20.58
C ASP A 616 -16.95 6.62 21.52
N LYS A 617 -15.63 6.80 21.33
CA LYS A 617 -14.80 7.72 22.12
C LYS A 617 -14.53 9.00 21.33
N LEU A 618 -14.54 10.15 22.02
CA LEU A 618 -14.11 11.42 21.46
C LEU A 618 -12.57 11.54 21.50
N PRO A 619 -11.96 12.25 20.54
CA PRO A 619 -10.54 12.57 20.60
C PRO A 619 -10.25 13.54 21.75
N VAL A 620 -9.06 13.44 22.35
CA VAL A 620 -8.64 14.33 23.45
C VAL A 620 -7.38 15.09 23.04
N LYS A 621 -7.42 16.43 23.19
CA LYS A 621 -6.32 17.34 22.89
C LYS A 621 -5.48 17.63 24.13
N PHE A 622 -4.17 17.58 23.95
CA PHE A 622 -3.15 17.94 24.94
C PHE A 622 -2.17 18.94 24.32
N THR A 623 -1.41 19.65 25.16
CA THR A 623 -0.08 20.15 24.75
C THR A 623 0.91 18.98 24.77
N LEU A 624 2.03 19.08 24.06
CA LEU A 624 3.04 18.02 24.04
C LEU A 624 3.56 17.75 25.45
N ASP A 625 3.85 18.79 26.23
CA ASP A 625 4.28 18.65 27.63
C ASP A 625 3.24 17.95 28.51
N ASP A 626 1.96 18.35 28.41
CA ASP A 626 0.90 17.73 29.21
C ASP A 626 0.66 16.28 28.79
N TRP A 627 0.83 15.97 27.50
CA TRP A 627 0.74 14.60 27.00
C TRP A 627 1.89 13.72 27.51
N ILE A 628 3.13 14.24 27.56
CA ILE A 628 4.28 13.50 28.12
C ILE A 628 4.08 13.25 29.62
N LYS A 629 3.62 14.26 30.38
CA LYS A 629 3.26 14.08 31.79
C LYS A 629 2.16 13.04 31.96
N HIS A 630 1.14 13.06 31.10
CA HIS A 630 0.10 12.05 31.10
C HIS A 630 0.64 10.64 30.81
N ALA A 631 1.54 10.51 29.82
CA ALA A 631 2.21 9.23 29.50
C ALA A 631 2.96 8.66 30.71
N LYS A 632 3.68 9.52 31.46
CA LYS A 632 4.35 9.15 32.71
C LYS A 632 3.37 8.71 33.79
N GLU A 633 2.31 9.49 34.03
CA GLU A 633 1.29 9.19 35.05
C GLU A 633 0.63 7.84 34.83
N VAL A 634 0.38 7.48 33.57
CA VAL A 634 -0.24 6.19 33.22
C VAL A 634 0.79 5.08 32.95
N GLN A 635 2.08 5.36 33.17
CA GLN A 635 3.20 4.43 32.94
C GLN A 635 3.21 3.85 31.51
N ALA A 636 2.93 4.69 30.51
CA ALA A 636 2.93 4.29 29.12
C ALA A 636 4.35 4.23 28.53
N THR A 637 4.56 3.30 27.60
CA THR A 637 5.70 3.34 26.67
C THR A 637 5.30 4.06 25.40
N VAL A 638 6.15 4.98 24.92
CA VAL A 638 5.89 5.76 23.71
C VAL A 638 6.57 5.12 22.51
N PHE A 639 5.77 4.62 21.57
CA PHE A 639 6.25 4.23 20.26
C PHE A 639 6.34 5.47 19.36
N ILE A 640 7.56 5.85 18.97
CA ILE A 640 7.79 7.01 18.08
C ILE A 640 7.67 6.56 16.63
N ALA A 641 6.68 7.07 15.92
CA ALA A 641 6.50 6.94 14.47
C ALA A 641 6.46 8.32 13.78
N VAL A 642 6.95 9.36 14.45
CA VAL A 642 7.12 10.71 13.89
C VAL A 642 8.38 10.74 13.02
N HIS A 643 8.21 10.92 11.71
CA HIS A 643 9.34 10.98 10.77
C HIS A 643 9.82 12.42 10.52
N GLY A 644 11.14 12.58 10.51
CA GLY A 644 11.84 13.85 10.35
C GLY A 644 11.61 14.84 11.51
N GLY A 645 12.42 15.92 11.51
CA GLY A 645 12.34 16.99 12.51
C GLY A 645 12.43 16.45 13.94
N ILE A 646 11.52 16.87 14.83
CA ILE A 646 11.57 16.54 16.26
C ILE A 646 11.49 15.04 16.56
N GLY A 647 11.00 14.23 15.62
CA GLY A 647 10.93 12.78 15.75
C GLY A 647 12.28 12.09 15.60
N GLU A 648 13.25 12.71 14.92
CA GLU A 648 14.54 12.09 14.56
C GLU A 648 15.77 12.91 15.02
N ASP A 649 15.60 14.20 15.34
CA ASP A 649 16.71 15.10 15.70
C ASP A 649 17.12 15.06 17.18
N GLY A 650 16.44 14.24 18.00
CA GLY A 650 16.65 14.10 19.43
C GLY A 650 15.75 14.98 20.31
N THR A 651 14.92 15.86 19.73
CA THR A 651 14.06 16.78 20.49
C THR A 651 12.96 16.04 21.24
N LEU A 652 12.15 15.22 20.56
CA LEU A 652 11.08 14.45 21.23
C LEU A 652 11.67 13.43 22.22
N GLN A 653 12.78 12.79 21.87
CA GLN A 653 13.51 11.89 22.75
C GLN A 653 13.94 12.61 24.02
N SER A 654 14.47 13.83 23.91
CA SER A 654 14.93 14.60 25.07
C SER A 654 13.78 14.97 26.00
N LEU A 655 12.60 15.28 25.46
CA LEU A 655 11.42 15.60 26.27
C LEU A 655 10.89 14.36 27.00
N LEU A 656 10.86 13.21 26.33
CA LEU A 656 10.44 11.94 26.93
C LEU A 656 11.43 11.45 28.01
N GLU A 657 12.73 11.47 27.71
CA GLU A 657 13.79 11.07 28.64
C GLU A 657 13.84 11.98 29.87
N ALA A 658 13.61 13.29 29.72
CA ALA A 658 13.58 14.23 30.83
C ALA A 658 12.46 13.92 31.86
N GLU A 659 11.32 13.43 31.39
CA GLU A 659 10.22 12.99 32.25
C GLU A 659 10.33 11.53 32.69
N GLY A 660 11.27 10.79 32.12
CA GLY A 660 11.50 9.38 32.38
C GLY A 660 10.49 8.45 31.71
N VAL A 661 9.94 8.86 30.57
CA VAL A 661 8.99 8.05 29.78
C VAL A 661 9.77 7.16 28.81
N PRO A 662 9.64 5.82 28.88
CA PRO A 662 10.32 4.92 27.96
C PRO A 662 9.80 5.10 26.53
N HIS A 663 10.69 5.02 25.55
CA HIS A 663 10.32 5.19 24.14
C HIS A 663 11.10 4.28 23.20
N THR A 664 10.54 4.00 22.04
CA THR A 664 11.20 3.21 20.99
C THR A 664 12.26 4.00 20.24
N GLY A 665 13.22 3.28 19.67
CA GLY A 665 14.31 3.83 18.85
C GLY A 665 15.45 4.45 19.67
N PRO A 666 16.43 5.08 18.98
CA PRO A 666 17.64 5.62 19.60
C PRO A 666 17.39 6.82 20.53
N GLY A 667 18.27 7.02 21.50
CA GLY A 667 18.24 8.17 22.42
C GLY A 667 18.79 9.46 21.83
N VAL A 668 18.75 10.54 22.62
CA VAL A 668 19.02 11.93 22.16
C VAL A 668 20.32 12.08 21.38
N LEU A 669 21.44 11.56 21.90
CA LEU A 669 22.75 11.75 21.28
C LEU A 669 22.86 11.02 19.94
N ALA A 670 22.35 9.79 19.87
CA ALA A 670 22.36 8.98 18.67
C ALA A 670 21.48 9.61 17.58
N SER A 671 20.24 10.00 17.94
CA SER A 671 19.30 10.71 17.06
C SER A 671 19.90 11.99 16.48
N LYS A 672 20.43 12.87 17.34
CA LYS A 672 21.09 14.10 16.91
C LYS A 672 22.30 13.87 15.99
N THR A 673 23.09 12.84 16.26
CA THR A 673 24.28 12.51 15.46
C THR A 673 23.88 11.96 14.09
N CYS A 674 22.86 11.09 14.04
CA CYS A 674 22.41 10.41 12.82
C CYS A 674 21.62 11.34 11.89
N MET A 675 20.85 12.29 12.45
CA MET A 675 20.16 13.31 11.67
C MET A 675 21.13 14.23 10.93
N ASP A 676 22.32 14.47 11.50
CA ASP A 676 23.39 15.23 10.86
C ASP A 676 24.35 14.27 10.10
N LYS A 677 24.18 14.21 8.78
CA LYS A 677 24.98 13.35 7.89
C LYS A 677 26.48 13.66 7.97
N VAL A 678 26.87 14.88 8.34
CA VAL A 678 28.29 15.25 8.54
C VAL A 678 28.80 14.67 9.85
N ALA A 679 28.04 14.86 10.94
CA ALA A 679 28.39 14.32 12.25
C ALA A 679 28.50 12.79 12.24
N THR A 680 27.57 12.11 11.56
CA THR A 680 27.60 10.66 11.36
C THR A 680 28.93 10.21 10.72
N SER A 681 29.36 10.86 9.64
CA SER A 681 30.62 10.48 8.99
C SER A 681 31.85 10.78 9.84
N LEU A 682 31.85 11.87 10.60
CA LEU A 682 32.95 12.15 11.54
C LEU A 682 33.03 11.10 12.64
N ALA A 683 31.89 10.65 13.17
CA ALA A 683 31.84 9.60 14.19
C ALA A 683 32.39 8.26 13.67
N LEU A 684 32.17 7.94 12.40
CA LEU A 684 32.58 6.67 11.79
C LEU A 684 33.97 6.70 11.14
N GLY A 685 34.56 7.87 10.90
CA GLY A 685 35.78 8.00 10.08
C GLY A 685 36.99 7.20 10.57
N HIS A 686 37.06 6.90 11.87
CA HIS A 686 38.12 6.08 12.46
C HIS A 686 38.01 4.58 12.13
N LEU A 687 36.92 4.14 11.51
CA LEU A 687 36.64 2.74 11.15
C LEU A 687 37.01 2.40 9.69
N ALA A 688 37.64 3.33 8.95
CA ALA A 688 38.00 3.13 7.54
C ALA A 688 38.86 1.89 7.31
N ASP A 689 39.83 1.63 8.19
CA ASP A 689 40.72 0.45 8.12
C ASP A 689 39.97 -0.87 8.39
N LEU A 690 38.74 -0.80 8.92
CA LEU A 690 37.85 -1.92 9.16
C LEU A 690 36.79 -2.05 8.07
N GLY A 691 36.97 -1.45 6.89
CA GLY A 691 36.05 -1.59 5.75
C GLY A 691 34.75 -0.80 5.89
N ILE A 692 34.69 0.16 6.83
CA ILE A 692 33.57 1.09 7.00
C ILE A 692 34.00 2.46 6.51
N LEU A 693 33.51 2.83 5.33
CA LEU A 693 33.91 4.01 4.61
C LEU A 693 32.83 5.10 4.70
N THR A 694 33.26 6.36 4.59
CA THR A 694 32.37 7.52 4.53
C THR A 694 32.69 8.36 3.30
N ILE A 695 31.67 8.98 2.70
CA ILE A 695 31.84 9.79 1.49
C ILE A 695 32.47 11.15 1.85
N ASN A 696 33.51 11.53 1.10
CA ASN A 696 34.11 12.86 1.20
C ASN A 696 33.08 13.92 0.79
N LYS A 697 32.96 14.98 1.60
CA LYS A 697 31.88 15.96 1.44
C LYS A 697 32.35 17.40 1.61
N ASP A 698 31.70 18.31 0.90
CA ASP A 698 31.82 19.76 1.05
C ASP A 698 30.49 20.33 1.55
N VAL A 699 30.51 21.04 2.67
CA VAL A 699 29.30 21.59 3.29
C VAL A 699 29.26 23.09 3.03
N ARG A 700 28.14 23.56 2.47
CA ARG A 700 27.93 24.98 2.15
C ARG A 700 26.65 25.48 2.78
N LYS A 701 26.64 26.76 3.16
CA LYS A 701 25.39 27.42 3.55
C LYS A 701 24.55 27.68 2.32
N LYS A 702 23.24 27.66 2.47
CA LYS A 702 22.30 28.07 1.41
C LYS A 702 22.68 29.44 0.82
N ASP A 703 23.03 30.40 1.68
CA ASP A 703 23.40 31.74 1.24
C ASP A 703 24.68 31.76 0.38
N ASP A 704 25.60 30.80 0.57
CA ASP A 704 26.78 30.68 -0.30
C ASP A 704 26.37 30.30 -1.73
N LEU A 705 25.36 29.44 -1.88
CA LEU A 705 24.82 29.04 -3.20
C LEU A 705 24.07 30.19 -3.87
N LEU A 706 23.38 31.03 -3.10
CA LEU A 706 22.59 32.14 -3.64
C LEU A 706 23.45 33.34 -4.00
N ASN A 707 24.55 33.57 -3.29
CA ASN A 707 25.40 34.75 -3.47
C ASN A 707 26.59 34.52 -4.41
N MET A 708 27.03 33.27 -4.62
CA MET A 708 28.17 32.95 -5.49
C MET A 708 27.70 32.53 -6.90
N PRO A 709 28.35 32.98 -7.98
CA PRO A 709 28.03 32.50 -9.32
C PRO A 709 28.21 30.98 -9.43
N ALA A 710 27.22 30.29 -9.98
CA ALA A 710 27.21 28.82 -10.10
C ALA A 710 28.49 28.23 -10.76
N PRO A 711 29.10 28.83 -11.82
CA PRO A 711 30.35 28.32 -12.39
C PRO A 711 31.53 28.36 -11.41
N GLU A 712 31.63 29.41 -10.59
CA GLU A 712 32.69 29.55 -9.60
C GLU A 712 32.52 28.52 -8.49
N LEU A 713 31.30 28.39 -7.96
CA LEU A 713 31.00 27.42 -6.92
C LEU A 713 31.21 25.98 -7.41
N TRP A 714 30.73 25.67 -8.62
CA TRP A 714 30.94 24.38 -9.27
C TRP A 714 32.42 24.03 -9.36
N GLN A 715 33.26 24.95 -9.84
CA GLN A 715 34.70 24.73 -9.95
C GLN A 715 35.37 24.52 -8.58
N GLN A 716 34.99 25.30 -7.56
CA GLN A 716 35.53 25.13 -6.20
C GLN A 716 35.19 23.75 -5.62
N VAL A 717 33.93 23.33 -5.71
CA VAL A 717 33.44 22.07 -5.14
C VAL A 717 34.03 20.86 -5.87
N THR A 718 33.97 20.85 -7.20
CA THR A 718 34.52 19.75 -8.02
C THR A 718 36.03 19.60 -7.87
N SER A 719 36.77 20.71 -7.78
CA SER A 719 38.22 20.68 -7.54
C SER A 719 38.56 20.13 -6.14
N LYS A 720 37.79 20.52 -5.11
CA LYS A 720 37.98 20.05 -3.74
C LYS A 720 37.66 18.56 -3.59
N LEU A 721 36.54 18.12 -4.17
CA LEU A 721 36.06 16.73 -4.08
C LEU A 721 36.70 15.80 -5.12
N LYS A 722 37.42 16.37 -6.11
CA LYS A 722 38.12 15.65 -7.20
C LYS A 722 37.16 14.75 -7.99
N CYS A 723 36.03 15.32 -8.41
CA CYS A 723 35.00 14.60 -9.16
C CYS A 723 34.34 15.50 -10.21
N GLU A 724 33.78 14.87 -11.26
CA GLU A 724 33.09 15.58 -12.36
C GLU A 724 31.57 15.64 -12.16
N THR A 725 31.01 14.74 -11.34
CA THR A 725 29.57 14.68 -11.02
C THR A 725 29.39 14.77 -9.52
N LEU A 726 28.41 15.57 -9.09
CA LEU A 726 28.09 15.81 -7.70
C LEU A 726 26.70 15.28 -7.35
N CYS A 727 26.55 14.81 -6.12
CA CYS A 727 25.27 14.70 -5.44
C CYS A 727 25.13 15.90 -4.49
N ILE A 728 24.05 16.65 -4.60
CA ILE A 728 23.66 17.66 -3.62
C ILE A 728 22.50 17.14 -2.76
N LYS A 729 22.53 17.39 -1.45
CA LYS A 729 21.45 17.03 -0.51
C LYS A 729 21.45 17.94 0.72
N PRO A 730 20.31 18.11 1.42
CA PRO A 730 20.29 18.78 2.72
C PRO A 730 21.12 18.04 3.77
N ALA A 731 21.72 18.78 4.71
CA ALA A 731 22.54 18.18 5.75
C ALA A 731 21.73 17.50 6.87
N ARG A 732 20.52 18.02 7.16
CA ARG A 732 19.71 17.68 8.33
C ARG A 732 18.22 17.48 8.02
N ASP A 733 17.89 17.08 6.79
CA ASP A 733 16.53 16.68 6.40
C ASP A 733 16.48 15.20 5.99
N GLY A 734 15.26 14.66 5.92
CA GLY A 734 14.95 13.27 5.63
C GLY A 734 15.54 12.72 4.33
N CYS A 735 15.37 11.40 4.14
CA CYS A 735 16.20 10.54 3.26
C CYS A 735 16.23 10.88 1.75
N SER A 736 15.30 11.69 1.25
CA SER A 736 15.13 11.91 -0.20
C SER A 736 14.72 13.32 -0.60
N THR A 737 14.39 14.19 0.35
CA THR A 737 13.96 15.56 0.03
C THR A 737 15.19 16.40 -0.35
N GLY A 738 15.14 17.05 -1.53
CA GLY A 738 16.20 17.90 -2.06
C GLY A 738 17.44 17.15 -2.56
N VAL A 739 17.38 15.83 -2.77
CA VAL A 739 18.53 15.07 -3.29
C VAL A 739 18.58 15.18 -4.81
N ALA A 740 19.70 15.64 -5.37
CA ALA A 740 19.86 15.82 -6.82
C ALA A 740 21.26 15.43 -7.32
N ARG A 741 21.31 14.83 -8.51
CA ARG A 741 22.55 14.61 -9.28
C ARG A 741 22.81 15.82 -10.16
N LEU A 742 23.94 16.48 -9.94
CA LEU A 742 24.40 17.62 -10.72
C LEU A 742 25.58 17.18 -11.60
N CYS A 743 25.51 17.45 -12.90
CA CYS A 743 26.54 17.08 -13.87
C CYS A 743 27.28 18.29 -14.45
N CYS A 744 26.75 19.51 -14.25
CA CYS A 744 27.41 20.74 -14.68
C CYS A 744 26.97 21.95 -13.82
N GLU A 745 27.61 23.09 -14.05
CA GLU A 745 27.27 24.35 -13.39
C GLU A 745 25.83 24.84 -13.68
N GLN A 746 25.23 24.46 -14.82
CA GLN A 746 23.85 24.83 -15.15
C GLN A 746 22.85 24.08 -14.26
N ASP A 747 23.11 22.81 -13.93
CA ASP A 747 22.27 22.04 -13.01
C ASP A 747 22.27 22.67 -11.62
N LEU A 748 23.46 23.10 -11.16
CA LEU A 748 23.63 23.81 -9.90
C LEU A 748 22.83 25.13 -9.89
N ALA A 749 22.83 25.88 -11.00
CA ALA A 749 22.05 27.10 -11.11
C ALA A 749 20.53 26.85 -11.04
N VAL A 750 20.03 25.77 -11.65
CA VAL A 750 18.62 25.38 -11.55
C VAL A 750 18.26 25.02 -10.11
N TYR A 751 19.11 24.25 -9.42
CA TYR A 751 18.89 23.89 -8.03
C TYR A 751 18.92 25.12 -7.09
N ALA A 752 19.89 26.01 -7.26
CA ALA A 752 20.00 27.25 -6.48
C ALA A 752 18.77 28.15 -6.66
N LYS A 753 18.28 28.29 -7.90
CA LYS A 753 17.05 29.02 -8.20
C LYS A 753 15.82 28.41 -7.52
N ALA A 754 15.72 27.08 -7.49
CA ALA A 754 14.63 26.39 -6.80
C ALA A 754 14.62 26.68 -5.29
N LEU A 755 15.80 26.76 -4.66
CA LEU A 755 15.94 27.18 -3.25
C LEU A 755 15.55 28.65 -3.04
N GLU A 756 15.96 29.54 -3.94
CA GLU A 756 15.64 30.97 -3.89
C GLU A 756 14.13 31.22 -3.96
N GLU A 757 13.47 30.57 -4.93
CA GLU A 757 12.03 30.68 -5.17
C GLU A 757 11.19 29.86 -4.17
N CYS A 758 11.85 29.15 -3.23
CA CYS A 758 11.19 28.25 -2.27
C CYS A 758 10.23 27.28 -2.95
N LEU A 759 10.63 26.75 -4.11
CA LEU A 759 9.81 25.80 -4.85
C LEU A 759 9.60 24.56 -3.99
N LEU A 760 8.38 24.02 -3.99
CA LEU A 760 8.10 22.76 -3.31
C LEU A 760 8.65 21.56 -4.09
N ARG A 761 8.87 21.72 -5.42
CA ARG A 761 9.32 20.65 -6.32
C ARG A 761 10.10 21.19 -7.52
N ILE A 762 11.10 20.44 -7.98
CA ILE A 762 11.77 20.63 -9.26
C ILE A 762 11.15 19.66 -10.30
N PRO A 763 10.63 20.15 -11.43
CA PRO A 763 10.01 19.29 -12.45
C PRO A 763 10.99 18.27 -13.04
N PRO A 764 10.51 17.11 -13.53
CA PRO A 764 11.34 16.14 -14.24
C PRO A 764 12.10 16.75 -15.42
N ASN A 765 13.33 16.27 -15.66
CA ASN A 765 14.19 16.69 -16.77
C ASN A 765 14.48 18.22 -16.81
N SER A 766 14.54 18.86 -15.64
CA SER A 766 14.99 20.24 -15.49
C SER A 766 16.53 20.36 -15.49
N PHE A 767 17.25 19.27 -15.23
CA PHE A 767 18.72 19.18 -15.29
C PHE A 767 19.21 18.58 -16.62
N SER A 768 20.53 18.64 -16.82
CA SER A 768 21.26 18.17 -18.00
C SER A 768 21.12 16.66 -18.26
N LYS A 769 20.99 15.87 -17.19
CA LYS A 769 20.62 14.45 -17.25
C LYS A 769 19.14 14.27 -16.94
N ALA A 770 18.53 13.25 -17.56
CA ALA A 770 17.15 12.89 -17.28
C ALA A 770 16.96 12.51 -15.81
N HIS A 771 15.91 13.04 -15.19
CA HIS A 771 15.59 12.78 -13.79
C HIS A 771 14.08 12.88 -13.56
N GLY A 772 13.59 12.19 -12.52
CA GLY A 772 12.20 12.28 -12.05
C GLY A 772 11.90 13.61 -11.34
N MET A 773 10.70 13.75 -10.79
CA MET A 773 10.37 14.94 -9.99
C MET A 773 11.17 14.92 -8.68
N ILE A 774 11.71 16.07 -8.27
CA ILE A 774 12.46 16.18 -7.01
C ILE A 774 11.64 17.01 -6.04
N GLU A 775 11.27 16.43 -4.90
CA GLU A 775 10.63 17.19 -3.81
C GLU A 775 11.67 18.01 -3.06
N MET A 776 11.38 19.29 -2.85
CA MET A 776 12.29 20.23 -2.20
C MET A 776 11.86 20.47 -0.75
N PRO A 777 12.83 20.65 0.18
CA PRO A 777 12.52 20.92 1.58
C PRO A 777 11.83 22.28 1.74
N SER A 778 10.82 22.33 2.61
CA SER A 778 10.08 23.55 2.94
C SER A 778 9.93 23.66 4.46
N PRO A 779 10.56 24.67 5.11
CA PRO A 779 11.41 25.70 4.50
C PRO A 779 12.72 25.16 3.90
N PRO A 780 13.39 25.91 3.00
CA PRO A 780 14.71 25.52 2.48
C PRO A 780 15.75 25.32 3.59
N PRO A 781 16.72 24.39 3.42
CA PRO A 781 17.64 24.01 4.48
C PRO A 781 18.71 25.09 4.66
N GLU A 782 19.26 25.20 5.87
CA GLU A 782 20.37 26.13 6.14
C GLU A 782 21.69 25.64 5.52
N TYR A 783 21.93 24.33 5.57
CA TYR A 783 23.17 23.69 5.11
C TYR A 783 22.90 22.60 4.07
N LEU A 784 23.70 22.62 3.00
CA LEU A 784 23.70 21.64 1.93
C LEU A 784 25.04 20.93 1.88
N ILE A 785 24.99 19.64 1.54
CA ILE A 785 26.14 18.77 1.37
C ILE A 785 26.32 18.52 -0.13
N PHE A 786 27.56 18.68 -0.59
CA PHE A 786 28.03 18.21 -1.88
C PHE A 786 28.94 17.00 -1.68
N GLU A 787 28.67 15.92 -2.39
CA GLU A 787 29.42 14.67 -2.37
C GLU A 787 29.71 14.21 -3.80
N PRO A 788 30.82 13.49 -4.07
CA PRO A 788 30.97 12.78 -5.33
C PRO A 788 29.77 11.84 -5.55
N PHE A 789 29.20 11.87 -6.76
CA PHE A 789 28.17 10.91 -7.12
C PHE A 789 28.81 9.51 -7.23
N ILE A 790 28.33 8.55 -6.45
CA ILE A 790 28.83 7.18 -6.45
C ILE A 790 28.09 6.39 -7.52
N GLU A 791 28.79 5.98 -8.57
CA GLU A 791 28.24 5.10 -9.61
C GLU A 791 28.09 3.68 -9.07
N THR A 792 26.84 3.23 -8.95
CA THR A 792 26.52 1.85 -8.56
C THR A 792 26.20 0.98 -9.76
N ASP A 793 26.42 -0.32 -9.63
CA ASP A 793 26.01 -1.28 -10.63
C ASP A 793 24.49 -1.30 -10.72
N GLU A 794 23.99 -1.13 -11.95
CA GLU A 794 22.58 -1.31 -12.24
C GLU A 794 22.23 -2.80 -12.26
N ILE A 795 21.21 -3.17 -11.50
CA ILE A 795 20.62 -4.51 -11.50
C ILE A 795 19.28 -4.39 -12.21
N VAL A 796 19.12 -5.10 -13.32
CA VAL A 796 17.88 -5.05 -14.10
C VAL A 796 17.18 -6.40 -14.04
N VAL A 797 15.90 -6.39 -13.67
CA VAL A 797 15.05 -7.58 -13.76
C VAL A 797 14.52 -7.69 -15.19
N SER A 798 14.98 -8.69 -15.95
CA SER A 798 14.50 -8.93 -17.31
C SER A 798 13.29 -9.86 -17.32
N SER A 799 12.11 -9.32 -17.61
CA SER A 799 10.91 -10.10 -17.93
C SER A 799 11.06 -10.66 -19.34
N LYS A 800 11.09 -11.98 -19.54
CA LYS A 800 11.35 -12.53 -20.89
C LYS A 800 10.16 -12.40 -21.86
N SER A 801 10.48 -12.15 -23.13
CA SER A 801 9.61 -12.39 -24.28
C SER A 801 9.35 -13.91 -24.48
N LYS A 802 8.15 -14.23 -24.99
CA LYS A 802 7.59 -15.59 -25.16
C LYS A 802 8.65 -16.64 -25.59
N GLY A 803 9.00 -17.60 -24.71
CA GLY A 803 9.60 -18.89 -25.12
C GLY A 803 10.78 -19.47 -24.33
N ALA A 804 11.29 -18.88 -23.24
CA ALA A 804 12.36 -19.50 -22.44
C ALA A 804 12.07 -19.43 -20.93
N SER A 805 12.23 -20.56 -20.22
CA SER A 805 11.96 -20.69 -18.79
C SER A 805 12.86 -19.78 -17.92
N GLY A 806 12.23 -19.02 -17.02
CA GLY A 806 12.82 -18.24 -15.92
C GLY A 806 13.10 -16.78 -16.22
N ASP A 807 12.67 -15.85 -15.35
CA ASP A 807 13.10 -14.46 -15.33
C ASP A 807 14.58 -14.36 -14.92
N GLY A 808 15.32 -13.45 -15.55
CA GLY A 808 16.77 -13.34 -15.37
C GLY A 808 17.16 -12.02 -14.74
N LEU A 809 17.96 -12.06 -13.66
CA LEU A 809 18.69 -10.89 -13.17
C LEU A 809 19.86 -10.59 -14.11
N LEU A 810 19.88 -9.38 -14.66
CA LEU A 810 21.02 -8.85 -15.40
C LEU A 810 21.81 -7.94 -14.47
N TRP A 811 23.04 -8.34 -14.18
CA TRP A 811 24.01 -7.55 -13.43
C TRP A 811 25.33 -7.56 -14.20
N LYS A 812 25.81 -6.36 -14.58
CA LYS A 812 27.05 -6.23 -15.36
C LYS A 812 28.31 -6.34 -14.49
N GLY A 813 28.22 -5.92 -13.23
CA GLY A 813 29.33 -6.04 -12.30
C GLY A 813 30.51 -5.12 -12.63
N GLU A 814 30.27 -3.92 -13.16
CA GLU A 814 31.31 -2.98 -13.61
C GLU A 814 31.91 -2.21 -12.42
N SER A 815 31.07 -1.58 -11.58
CA SER A 815 31.54 -0.81 -10.41
C SER A 815 31.83 -1.70 -9.20
N ARG A 816 31.17 -2.87 -9.13
CA ARG A 816 31.17 -3.77 -7.97
C ARG A 816 30.53 -3.18 -6.70
N TRP A 817 29.90 -2.01 -6.81
CA TRP A 817 29.17 -1.37 -5.72
C TRP A 817 27.67 -1.45 -5.97
N VAL A 818 26.92 -1.93 -5.00
CA VAL A 818 25.45 -1.98 -5.05
C VAL A 818 24.86 -1.23 -3.87
N GLU A 819 23.69 -0.63 -4.03
CA GLU A 819 22.97 0.00 -2.93
C GLU A 819 22.25 -1.06 -2.09
N ILE A 820 22.45 -0.98 -0.78
CA ILE A 820 21.82 -1.86 0.20
C ILE A 820 21.13 -1.06 1.29
N THR A 821 20.08 -1.65 1.83
CA THR A 821 19.40 -1.18 3.03
C THR A 821 19.45 -2.29 4.07
N VAL A 822 19.75 -1.96 5.33
CA VAL A 822 19.86 -2.93 6.42
C VAL A 822 19.20 -2.38 7.68
N GLY A 823 18.17 -3.08 8.16
CA GLY A 823 17.60 -2.85 9.47
C GLY A 823 18.52 -3.37 10.57
N VAL A 824 18.58 -2.65 11.69
CA VAL A 824 19.26 -3.09 12.90
C VAL A 824 18.31 -3.05 14.09
N LEU A 825 18.44 -4.02 15.00
CA LEU A 825 17.63 -4.09 16.21
C LEU A 825 18.48 -4.58 17.40
N GLY A 826 18.15 -4.13 18.60
CA GLY A 826 18.80 -4.60 19.82
C GLY A 826 18.94 -3.52 20.89
N LYS A 827 19.79 -3.81 21.88
CA LYS A 827 20.10 -2.88 22.97
C LYS A 827 21.39 -2.13 22.66
N ARG A 828 21.58 -0.98 23.31
CA ARG A 828 22.83 -0.21 23.21
C ARG A 828 24.04 -1.11 23.49
N GLY A 829 24.97 -1.16 22.54
CA GLY A 829 26.18 -1.98 22.62
C GLY A 829 26.00 -3.45 22.21
N SER A 830 24.78 -3.86 21.86
CA SER A 830 24.44 -5.20 21.33
C SER A 830 23.39 -5.08 20.22
N MET A 831 23.65 -4.22 19.24
CA MET A 831 22.84 -4.11 18.03
C MET A 831 23.16 -5.25 17.06
N HIS A 832 22.12 -5.85 16.50
CA HIS A 832 22.19 -6.92 15.51
C HIS A 832 21.61 -6.45 14.17
N SER A 833 22.24 -6.89 13.08
CA SER A 833 21.76 -6.61 11.74
C SER A 833 20.74 -7.66 11.29
N LEU A 834 19.63 -7.17 10.74
CA LEU A 834 18.75 -8.00 9.93
C LEU A 834 19.44 -8.35 8.60
N THR A 835 18.89 -9.32 7.89
CA THR A 835 19.34 -9.73 6.57
C THR A 835 19.32 -8.56 5.59
N PRO A 836 20.46 -8.17 4.99
CA PRO A 836 20.51 -7.04 4.07
C PRO A 836 19.58 -7.17 2.86
N SER A 837 19.13 -6.05 2.32
CA SER A 837 18.33 -6.02 1.08
C SER A 837 19.07 -5.23 0.02
N VAL A 838 19.11 -5.75 -1.22
CA VAL A 838 19.56 -4.98 -2.39
C VAL A 838 18.36 -4.34 -3.06
N THR A 839 18.43 -3.02 -3.23
CA THR A 839 17.36 -2.23 -3.87
C THR A 839 17.61 -2.16 -5.36
N VAL A 840 16.66 -2.64 -6.16
CA VAL A 840 16.68 -2.55 -7.62
C VAL A 840 15.88 -1.33 -8.06
N LYS A 841 16.56 -0.40 -8.72
CA LYS A 841 15.98 0.83 -9.28
C LYS A 841 15.07 0.48 -10.47
N GLU A 842 13.87 1.06 -10.54
CA GLU A 842 12.97 0.86 -11.70
C GLU A 842 13.34 1.81 -12.85
N THR A 843 13.64 3.08 -12.55
CA THR A 843 14.11 4.09 -13.53
C THR A 843 14.96 5.18 -12.86
N GLY A 844 16.04 5.64 -13.53
CA GLY A 844 16.80 6.82 -13.11
C GLY A 844 18.01 6.56 -12.20
N ASP A 845 18.72 7.63 -11.84
CA ASP A 845 20.01 7.57 -11.13
C ASP A 845 19.87 7.53 -9.59
N ILE A 846 18.80 8.11 -9.04
CA ILE A 846 18.55 8.29 -7.59
C ILE A 846 17.17 7.72 -7.25
N LEU A 847 17.07 6.99 -6.13
CA LEU A 847 15.79 6.51 -5.60
C LEU A 847 14.91 7.68 -5.13
N SER A 848 13.71 7.79 -5.69
CA SER A 848 12.68 8.73 -5.27
C SER A 848 12.15 8.43 -3.85
N LEU A 849 11.48 9.41 -3.22
CA LEU A 849 10.81 9.21 -1.92
C LEU A 849 9.71 8.14 -2.05
N GLU A 850 9.02 8.12 -3.18
CA GLU A 850 8.06 7.07 -3.53
C GLU A 850 8.72 5.69 -3.54
N GLU A 851 9.85 5.51 -4.25
CA GLU A 851 10.61 4.24 -4.30
C GLU A 851 11.15 3.78 -2.93
N LYS A 852 11.48 4.71 -2.02
CA LYS A 852 12.01 4.35 -0.69
C LYS A 852 10.93 4.05 0.36
N PHE A 853 9.72 4.61 0.23
CA PHE A 853 8.74 4.62 1.33
C PHE A 853 7.31 4.21 0.96
N GLN A 854 6.92 4.28 -0.32
CA GLN A 854 5.61 3.86 -0.78
C GLN A 854 5.64 2.42 -1.27
N GLY A 855 4.67 1.62 -0.81
CA GLY A 855 4.40 0.32 -1.39
C GLY A 855 4.09 0.46 -2.88
N GLY A 856 4.82 -0.27 -3.73
CA GLY A 856 4.56 -0.28 -5.17
C GLY A 856 5.67 0.26 -6.08
N THR A 857 6.82 0.70 -5.55
CA THR A 857 7.95 1.20 -6.34
C THR A 857 9.27 0.61 -5.86
N GLY A 858 10.05 0.00 -6.77
CA GLY A 858 11.36 -0.61 -6.48
C GLY A 858 11.29 -2.08 -6.01
N ILE A 859 12.21 -2.92 -6.48
CA ILE A 859 12.28 -4.35 -6.12
C ILE A 859 13.34 -4.55 -5.02
N ASN A 860 12.93 -5.11 -3.88
CA ASN A 860 13.82 -5.39 -2.74
C ASN A 860 14.21 -6.87 -2.71
N LEU A 861 15.44 -7.16 -3.12
CA LEU A 861 16.00 -8.53 -3.13
C LEU A 861 16.54 -8.87 -1.74
N THR A 862 15.81 -9.70 -1.00
CA THR A 862 16.10 -10.06 0.40
C THR A 862 15.98 -11.58 0.59
N PRO A 863 17.04 -12.29 1.00
CA PRO A 863 18.44 -11.83 1.01
C PRO A 863 18.93 -11.45 -0.40
N PRO A 864 20.08 -10.78 -0.53
CA PRO A 864 20.66 -10.51 -1.83
C PRO A 864 21.04 -11.83 -2.50
N PRO A 865 20.82 -11.99 -3.82
CA PRO A 865 21.17 -13.21 -4.53
C PRO A 865 22.67 -13.50 -4.40
N ALA A 866 23.03 -14.75 -4.10
CA ALA A 866 24.43 -15.19 -3.97
C ALA A 866 25.27 -14.98 -5.24
N SER A 867 24.61 -14.81 -6.41
CA SER A 867 25.26 -14.47 -7.67
C SER A 867 25.72 -13.02 -7.75
N ILE A 868 25.16 -12.13 -6.93
CA ILE A 868 25.53 -10.71 -6.84
C ILE A 868 26.43 -10.51 -5.63
N VAL A 869 25.94 -10.87 -4.44
CA VAL A 869 26.68 -10.73 -3.17
C VAL A 869 27.04 -12.10 -2.65
N SER A 870 28.33 -12.41 -2.54
CA SER A 870 28.77 -13.69 -1.98
C SER A 870 28.37 -13.80 -0.50
N ASN A 871 28.10 -15.01 0.01
CA ASN A 871 27.79 -15.21 1.44
C ASN A 871 28.87 -14.62 2.36
N LYS A 872 30.15 -14.68 1.95
CA LYS A 872 31.25 -14.09 2.72
C LYS A 872 31.16 -12.56 2.77
N ALA A 873 30.88 -11.91 1.65
CA ALA A 873 30.69 -10.46 1.59
C ALA A 873 29.43 -10.04 2.37
N LEU A 874 28.37 -10.84 2.32
CA LEU A 874 27.13 -10.62 3.07
C LEU A 874 27.37 -10.67 4.58
N GLU A 875 28.04 -11.72 5.08
CA GLU A 875 28.39 -11.82 6.51
C GLU A 875 29.31 -10.68 6.96
N ARG A 876 30.27 -10.31 6.11
CA ARG A 876 31.15 -9.17 6.40
C ARG A 876 30.37 -7.85 6.46
N CYS A 877 29.41 -7.65 5.56
CA CYS A 877 28.51 -6.52 5.58
C CYS A 877 27.71 -6.46 6.89
N LYS A 878 27.11 -7.58 7.33
CA LYS A 878 26.37 -7.68 8.60
C LYS A 878 27.24 -7.22 9.78
N GLN A 879 28.47 -7.72 9.87
CA GLN A 879 29.44 -7.30 10.91
C GLN A 879 29.78 -5.80 10.86
N CYS A 880 29.98 -5.24 9.67
CA CYS A 880 30.25 -3.82 9.52
C CYS A 880 29.05 -2.97 9.97
N ILE A 881 27.84 -3.35 9.56
CA ILE A 881 26.59 -2.66 9.92
C ILE A 881 26.36 -2.70 11.44
N GLU A 882 26.61 -3.83 12.09
CA GLU A 882 26.54 -3.96 13.54
C GLU A 882 27.58 -3.07 14.24
N LEU A 883 28.80 -3.03 13.73
CA LEU A 883 29.85 -2.15 14.29
C LEU A 883 29.48 -0.67 14.13
N ILE A 884 28.91 -0.27 12.99
CA ILE A 884 28.37 1.07 12.77
C ILE A 884 27.29 1.40 13.80
N ALA A 885 26.30 0.52 13.94
CA ALA A 885 25.17 0.73 14.84
C ALA A 885 25.63 0.90 16.30
N ASN A 886 26.55 0.04 16.75
CA ASN A 886 27.09 0.10 18.10
C ASN A 886 28.00 1.33 18.31
N THR A 887 28.76 1.74 17.31
CA THR A 887 29.61 2.95 17.37
C THR A 887 28.79 4.23 17.49
N LEU A 888 27.67 4.30 16.77
CA LEU A 888 26.71 5.41 16.84
C LEU A 888 25.80 5.35 18.08
N GLN A 889 25.98 4.35 18.95
CA GLN A 889 25.17 4.12 20.15
C GLN A 889 23.67 4.00 19.83
N LEU A 890 23.34 3.38 18.70
CA LEU A 890 21.96 3.05 18.36
C LEU A 890 21.41 2.03 19.37
N GLU A 891 20.09 2.05 19.55
CA GLU A 891 19.33 1.11 20.36
C GLU A 891 17.87 1.07 19.90
N GLY A 892 17.15 0.01 20.28
CA GLY A 892 15.81 -0.26 19.78
C GLY A 892 15.89 -0.74 18.33
N PHE A 893 15.70 0.17 17.38
CA PHE A 893 15.76 -0.12 15.95
C PHE A 893 16.25 1.08 15.15
N SER A 894 16.83 0.82 13.98
CA SER A 894 17.20 1.83 12.99
C SER A 894 17.33 1.20 11.61
N ARG A 895 17.41 2.02 10.56
CA ARG A 895 17.72 1.58 9.19
C ARG A 895 19.00 2.25 8.73
N ILE A 896 19.95 1.47 8.24
CA ILE A 896 21.22 1.95 7.70
C ILE A 896 21.19 1.72 6.19
N ASP A 897 21.35 2.80 5.43
CA ASP A 897 21.46 2.79 3.98
C ASP A 897 22.94 2.97 3.61
N ALA A 898 23.46 2.08 2.77
CA ALA A 898 24.87 2.01 2.43
C ALA A 898 25.09 1.51 1.00
N PHE A 899 26.26 1.81 0.43
CA PHE A 899 26.77 1.06 -0.71
C PHE A 899 27.61 -0.10 -0.22
N LEU A 900 27.42 -1.27 -0.80
CA LEU A 900 28.16 -2.49 -0.51
C LEU A 900 29.09 -2.84 -1.67
N ASN A 901 30.36 -3.07 -1.36
CA ASN A 901 31.26 -3.74 -2.30
C ASN A 901 30.95 -5.24 -2.30
N VAL A 902 30.50 -5.76 -3.43
CA VAL A 902 30.00 -7.14 -3.54
C VAL A 902 31.06 -8.22 -3.35
N ASP A 903 32.35 -7.87 -3.47
CA ASP A 903 33.47 -8.80 -3.37
C ASP A 903 34.10 -8.77 -1.97
N THR A 904 34.34 -7.59 -1.42
CA THR A 904 35.03 -7.42 -0.13
C THR A 904 34.08 -7.44 1.06
N GLY A 905 32.83 -7.02 0.87
CA GLY A 905 31.89 -6.76 1.96
C GLY A 905 32.10 -5.42 2.66
N ASP A 906 32.97 -4.55 2.11
CA ASP A 906 33.15 -3.19 2.62
C ASP A 906 31.89 -2.36 2.37
N VAL A 907 31.57 -1.48 3.31
CA VAL A 907 30.38 -0.65 3.28
C VAL A 907 30.77 0.83 3.27
N LEU A 908 30.15 1.58 2.35
CA LEU A 908 30.27 3.02 2.24
C LEU A 908 28.93 3.63 2.67
N ILE A 909 28.93 4.35 3.80
CA ILE A 909 27.69 4.80 4.44
C ILE A 909 27.05 5.96 3.68
N ILE A 910 25.74 5.84 3.43
CA ILE A 910 24.91 6.88 2.82
C ILE A 910 24.22 7.69 3.93
N GLU A 911 23.44 7.01 4.78
CA GLU A 911 22.70 7.61 5.88
C GLU A 911 22.25 6.58 6.92
N VAL A 912 21.89 7.07 8.12
CA VAL A 912 21.35 6.28 9.23
C VAL A 912 20.05 6.92 9.66
N ASN A 913 18.97 6.14 9.64
CA ASN A 913 17.62 6.57 9.97
C ASN A 913 17.21 5.99 11.32
N THR A 914 16.99 6.87 12.28
CA THR A 914 16.68 6.51 13.67
C THR A 914 15.21 6.19 13.89
N VAL A 915 14.32 6.74 13.06
CA VAL A 915 12.90 6.38 12.99
C VAL A 915 12.54 6.06 11.54
N PRO A 916 12.97 4.90 11.00
CA PRO A 916 12.69 4.55 9.61
C PRO A 916 11.19 4.34 9.36
N GLY A 917 10.76 4.54 8.11
CA GLY A 917 9.39 4.27 7.68
C GLY A 917 8.94 2.83 7.97
N MET A 918 7.77 2.68 8.61
CA MET A 918 7.18 1.42 9.06
C MET A 918 5.85 1.13 8.37
N THR A 919 5.75 1.48 7.09
CA THR A 919 4.58 1.16 6.26
C THR A 919 4.42 -0.36 6.09
N PRO A 920 3.23 -0.88 5.72
CA PRO A 920 3.00 -2.33 5.62
C PRO A 920 3.91 -3.09 4.65
N SER A 921 4.57 -2.41 3.71
CA SER A 921 5.54 -2.97 2.74
C SER A 921 6.97 -2.52 3.00
N THR A 922 7.26 -1.99 4.20
CA THR A 922 8.62 -1.55 4.54
C THR A 922 9.62 -2.69 4.37
N VAL A 923 10.81 -2.37 3.87
CA VAL A 923 11.91 -3.32 3.72
C VAL A 923 12.24 -4.02 5.04
N LEU A 924 12.05 -3.35 6.20
CA LEU A 924 12.28 -3.96 7.51
C LEU A 924 11.43 -5.22 7.75
N ILE A 925 10.17 -5.24 7.27
CA ILE A 925 9.31 -6.42 7.37
C ILE A 925 9.83 -7.54 6.47
N HIS A 926 10.31 -7.22 5.26
CA HIS A 926 10.93 -8.22 4.39
C HIS A 926 12.17 -8.86 5.03
N GLN A 927 12.99 -8.05 5.68
CA GLN A 927 14.20 -8.51 6.35
C GLN A 927 13.88 -9.34 7.57
N ALA A 928 12.91 -8.91 8.39
CA ALA A 928 12.39 -9.66 9.53
C ALA A 928 11.81 -11.03 9.13
N LEU A 929 11.07 -11.09 8.01
CA LEU A 929 10.54 -12.34 7.44
C LEU A 929 11.62 -13.25 6.81
N ALA A 930 12.80 -12.70 6.50
CA ALA A 930 13.93 -13.46 5.96
C ALA A 930 14.85 -14.04 7.06
N GLU A 931 14.65 -13.65 8.33
CA GLU A 931 15.36 -14.24 9.46
C GLU A 931 14.92 -15.69 9.74
N GLU A 932 15.74 -16.45 10.47
CA GLU A 932 15.42 -17.80 10.93
C GLU A 932 15.42 -17.86 12.47
N PRO A 933 14.25 -18.06 13.12
CA PRO A 933 12.90 -18.15 12.55
C PRO A 933 12.37 -16.81 12.01
N PRO A 934 11.43 -16.83 11.05
CA PRO A 934 10.87 -15.60 10.47
C PRO A 934 10.05 -14.82 11.49
N MET A 935 10.21 -13.50 11.49
CA MET A 935 9.53 -12.59 12.40
C MET A 935 8.42 -11.84 11.65
N TYR A 936 7.18 -12.29 11.83
CA TYR A 936 5.98 -11.68 11.24
C TYR A 936 5.67 -10.31 11.86
N PRO A 937 4.91 -9.42 11.17
CA PRO A 937 4.66 -8.05 11.59
C PRO A 937 4.26 -7.86 13.06
N HIS A 938 3.28 -8.62 13.57
CA HIS A 938 2.88 -8.57 14.99
C HIS A 938 4.07 -8.80 15.93
N GLY A 939 4.86 -9.86 15.69
CA GLY A 939 6.04 -10.20 16.49
C GLY A 939 7.17 -9.19 16.33
N PHE A 940 7.36 -8.64 15.12
CA PHE A 940 8.36 -7.61 14.84
C PHE A 940 8.08 -6.34 15.65
N PHE A 941 6.88 -5.77 15.53
CA PHE A 941 6.53 -4.56 16.28
C PHE A 941 6.49 -4.79 17.79
N ARG A 942 6.09 -5.98 18.24
CA ARG A 942 6.16 -6.34 19.67
C ARG A 942 7.60 -6.35 20.18
N THR A 943 8.53 -6.92 19.42
CA THR A 943 9.96 -6.93 19.77
C THR A 943 10.50 -5.50 19.90
N LEU A 944 10.12 -4.59 19.01
CA LEU A 944 10.55 -3.18 19.09
C LEU A 944 10.03 -2.48 20.36
N LEU A 945 8.79 -2.78 20.76
CA LEU A 945 8.19 -2.24 21.98
C LEU A 945 8.82 -2.82 23.25
N ASP A 946 9.10 -4.12 23.28
CA ASP A 946 9.73 -4.79 24.42
C ASP A 946 11.15 -4.23 24.65
N LEU A 947 11.91 -3.98 23.59
CA LEU A 947 13.24 -3.32 23.68
C LEU A 947 13.16 -1.92 24.32
N ALA A 948 12.10 -1.16 24.07
CA ALA A 948 11.89 0.14 24.70
C ALA A 948 11.52 0.02 26.18
N SER A 949 10.71 -0.98 26.53
CA SER A 949 10.27 -1.23 27.90
C SER A 949 11.41 -1.69 28.82
N GLU A 950 12.43 -2.34 28.24
CA GLU A 950 13.63 -2.79 28.95
C GLU A 950 14.70 -1.69 29.11
N ARG A 951 14.44 -0.48 28.62
CA ARG A 951 15.38 0.63 28.71
C ARG A 951 15.51 1.07 30.18
N VAL A 952 16.74 1.11 30.66
CA VAL A 952 17.05 1.73 31.95
C VAL A 952 17.06 3.24 31.72
N VAL A 953 15.98 3.89 32.14
CA VAL A 953 15.81 5.35 32.11
C VAL A 953 16.67 6.02 33.17
#